data_AF-A0A517ZDC6-F1
#
_entry.id   AF-A0A517ZDC6-F1
#
_cell.length_a   1.000
_cell.length_b   1.000
_cell.length_c   1.000
_cell.angle_alpha   90.00
_cell.angle_beta   90.00
_cell.angle_gamma   90.00
#
_symmetry.space_group_name_H-M   'P 1'
#
loop_
_entity.id
_entity.type
_entity.pdbx_description
1 polymer ?
#
loop_
_entity_poly.entity_id
_entity_poly.type
_entity_poly.pdbx_seq_one_letter_code
_entity_poly.pdbx_strand_id
1 'polypeptide(L)'
;MKCALPSLMLLFVAVAASTSLAEDSDSPLELTLRYQSETAEGTGRFHQLTRKETWQPEKTALIVCDVWDMHHCLNAVRRVEEFAPRLNQVVEEARKRGVTIIHAPSDCMAAYADHPARQRAMSVPKAAQLPEEIEKWCSRIPAEEQATYPIDQSDGGEDDDPAEHAEWAKKLAAMGRNPNAPWKKQSDLIAIDAEQDFISDKGDEVWSILESRGIENVILTGVHTNMCVLGRPFGLRQMARNGKNVVLMRDMTDTMYNPQRWPYVSHFTGTDLIVSHIEKYVAPTITSAQLIGGSQFVFVKDKRPHLVVVMAEAEYRTDETLPEFAAKYLGKDFRVSLVHDNEEDRNDIPGIDVVKDADVLLVSIRRRTLPPEQLQVIRDHVAAGKPVVGIRTASHAFHLRNEPAPEGLADWPEWDAEVFGGNYHNHYGNKIKSTVRLNQEQLDHPILTGIPNREFPQGWSLYRTSPLKEGTTPLMFGLIEGKPEEPAAWTFKRADGGRSFYTSLGNVDDFKHPSFIRLLVNGIYWAAGMQPPEEITIAGTVEDYRRHWMPLEVPGTWADGSGGVLTGDEGPAWYRCMVRIPEKFAGHAVKLAFGFRPGRYEIWINGKIIGQPEVEAGSTDIGLITTGTSDVAGLFEVGEVNLIAIRVLDGGSIADWPEDPTPGIAFVRTGQTFRGPAVGRISLAGTWQFRLGNDPSWGTLPLPPKFAASTDSLFEPTTN
;
A
#
# COMPACT_ATOMS: atom_id res chain seq x y z
N MET A 1 -12.63 25.76 -78.10
CA MET A 1 -11.69 26.89 -78.22
C MET A 1 -11.97 27.88 -77.09
N LYS A 2 -10.95 28.14 -76.26
CA LYS A 2 -10.66 29.31 -75.43
C LYS A 2 -11.82 30.23 -75.01
N CYS A 3 -12.02 30.39 -73.71
CA CYS A 3 -11.48 31.55 -72.96
C CYS A 3 -11.92 31.51 -71.48
N ALA A 4 -10.93 31.45 -70.59
CA ALA A 4 -11.07 31.70 -69.17
C ALA A 4 -11.01 33.22 -68.89
N LEU A 5 -11.83 33.70 -67.96
CA LEU A 5 -11.65 34.99 -67.28
C LEU A 5 -11.50 34.72 -65.77
N PRO A 6 -10.58 35.40 -65.06
CA PRO A 6 -10.31 35.14 -63.65
C PRO A 6 -11.21 35.99 -62.74
N SER A 7 -11.70 35.39 -61.66
CA SER A 7 -12.39 36.12 -60.58
C SER A 7 -11.42 36.35 -59.41
N LEU A 8 -11.34 37.61 -59.02
CA LEU A 8 -10.47 38.20 -58.01
C LEU A 8 -10.81 37.65 -56.62
N MET A 9 -9.86 37.01 -55.94
CA MET A 9 -10.01 36.52 -54.57
C MET A 9 -9.47 37.59 -53.61
N LEU A 10 -10.37 38.28 -52.89
CA LEU A 10 -10.01 39.19 -51.79
C LEU A 10 -9.58 38.36 -50.57
N LEU A 11 -8.34 38.56 -50.14
CA LEU A 11 -7.77 37.99 -48.93
C LEU A 11 -8.15 38.88 -47.73
N PHE A 12 -9.04 38.40 -46.86
CA PHE A 12 -9.28 39.02 -45.54
C PHE A 12 -8.25 38.48 -44.55
N VAL A 13 -7.32 39.35 -44.13
CA VAL A 13 -6.41 39.07 -43.00
C VAL A 13 -7.16 39.42 -41.71
N ALA A 14 -7.59 38.39 -40.97
CA ALA A 14 -8.11 38.54 -39.62
C ALA A 14 -6.93 38.66 -38.64
N VAL A 15 -6.76 39.84 -38.04
CA VAL A 15 -5.85 40.06 -36.91
C VAL A 15 -6.51 39.45 -35.68
N ALA A 16 -6.01 38.28 -35.25
CA ALA A 16 -6.38 37.69 -33.98
C ALA A 16 -5.69 38.49 -32.86
N ALA A 17 -6.47 39.29 -32.13
CA ALA A 17 -6.02 39.90 -30.89
C ALA A 17 -5.86 38.79 -29.84
N SER A 18 -4.62 38.51 -29.45
CA SER A 18 -4.30 37.63 -28.33
C SER A 18 -4.61 38.35 -27.03
N THR A 19 -5.80 38.14 -26.48
CA THR A 19 -6.10 38.50 -25.09
C THR A 19 -5.42 37.49 -24.18
N SER A 20 -4.33 37.89 -23.52
CA SER A 20 -3.79 37.16 -22.37
C SER A 20 -4.84 37.19 -21.26
N LEU A 21 -5.42 36.04 -20.95
CA LEU A 21 -6.15 35.86 -19.69
C LEU A 21 -5.12 35.93 -18.57
N ALA A 22 -5.18 37.01 -17.78
CA ALA A 22 -4.60 36.99 -16.45
C ALA A 22 -5.45 35.99 -15.64
N GLU A 23 -4.85 34.90 -15.19
CA GLU A 23 -5.47 34.00 -14.22
C GLU A 23 -5.63 34.77 -12.90
N ASP A 24 -6.89 35.00 -12.49
CA ASP A 24 -7.23 35.64 -11.23
C ASP A 24 -6.70 34.80 -10.06
N SER A 25 -5.94 35.44 -9.17
CA SER A 25 -5.41 34.88 -7.91
C SER A 25 -6.48 34.37 -6.95
N ASP A 26 -7.76 34.68 -7.20
CA ASP A 26 -8.91 34.33 -6.36
C ASP A 26 -9.69 33.11 -6.88
N SER A 27 -9.23 32.43 -7.93
CA SER A 27 -9.96 31.29 -8.49
C SER A 27 -9.91 30.07 -7.55
N PRO A 28 -11.05 29.47 -7.16
CA PRO A 28 -11.08 28.30 -6.30
C PRO A 28 -10.28 27.11 -6.83
N LEU A 29 -9.71 26.30 -5.93
CA LEU A 29 -9.05 25.04 -6.28
C LEU A 29 -10.13 23.99 -6.61
N GLU A 30 -10.27 23.63 -7.88
CA GLU A 30 -11.15 22.54 -8.31
C GLU A 30 -10.41 21.22 -8.21
N LEU A 31 -10.73 20.43 -7.20
CA LEU A 31 -10.03 19.20 -6.85
C LEU A 31 -10.91 17.98 -7.11
N THR A 32 -10.29 16.91 -7.58
CA THR A 32 -10.87 15.56 -7.61
C THR A 32 -10.10 14.68 -6.63
N LEU A 33 -10.74 14.45 -5.49
CA LEU A 33 -10.18 13.70 -4.38
C LEU A 33 -10.41 12.22 -4.60
N ARG A 34 -9.34 11.42 -4.49
CA ARG A 34 -9.39 9.96 -4.53
C ARG A 34 -9.40 9.41 -3.11
N TYR A 35 -10.28 8.46 -2.82
CA TYR A 35 -10.40 7.81 -1.51
C TYR A 35 -10.81 6.36 -1.69
N GLN A 36 -10.76 5.57 -0.60
CA GLN A 36 -11.24 4.21 -0.60
C GLN A 36 -12.31 4.00 0.46
N SER A 37 -13.32 3.20 0.14
CA SER A 37 -14.39 2.79 1.05
C SER A 37 -14.59 1.30 0.96
N GLU A 38 -14.90 0.64 2.07
CA GLU A 38 -15.23 -0.79 2.04
C GLU A 38 -16.42 -1.06 1.09
N THR A 39 -16.41 -2.23 0.42
CA THR A 39 -17.54 -2.62 -0.47
C THR A 39 -18.81 -2.84 0.33
N ALA A 40 -18.67 -3.40 1.54
CA ALA A 40 -19.64 -3.40 2.62
C ALA A 40 -18.88 -3.57 3.95
N GLU A 41 -19.54 -3.25 5.06
CA GLU A 41 -18.94 -3.32 6.39
C GLU A 41 -18.35 -4.71 6.69
N GLY A 42 -17.05 -4.75 6.99
CA GLY A 42 -16.34 -5.95 7.42
C GLY A 42 -15.95 -6.91 6.28
N THR A 43 -16.10 -6.52 5.01
CA THR A 43 -15.66 -7.37 3.89
C THR A 43 -14.14 -7.36 3.72
N GLY A 44 -13.46 -6.31 4.18
CA GLY A 44 -12.03 -6.07 3.92
C GLY A 44 -11.70 -5.79 2.46
N ARG A 45 -12.71 -5.70 1.58
CA ARG A 45 -12.59 -5.29 0.17
C ARG A 45 -12.93 -3.82 0.06
N PHE A 46 -12.26 -3.10 -0.84
CA PHE A 46 -12.43 -1.64 -0.97
C PHE A 46 -12.69 -1.23 -2.42
N HIS A 47 -13.62 -0.29 -2.60
CA HIS A 47 -13.75 0.50 -3.82
C HIS A 47 -12.78 1.67 -3.79
N GLN A 48 -12.09 1.92 -4.90
CA GLN A 48 -11.38 3.19 -5.12
C GLN A 48 -12.31 4.17 -5.83
N LEU A 49 -12.68 5.24 -5.13
CA LEU A 49 -13.68 6.21 -5.56
C LEU A 49 -13.07 7.59 -5.71
N THR A 50 -13.80 8.47 -6.40
CA THR A 50 -13.45 9.88 -6.50
C THR A 50 -14.64 10.77 -6.20
N ARG A 51 -14.37 11.96 -5.67
CA ARG A 51 -15.37 13.04 -5.53
C ARG A 51 -14.76 14.38 -5.86
N LYS A 52 -15.58 15.29 -6.38
CA LYS A 52 -15.15 16.67 -6.67
C LYS A 52 -15.35 17.56 -5.45
N GLU A 53 -14.37 18.39 -5.16
CA GLU A 53 -14.45 19.42 -4.13
C GLU A 53 -13.85 20.72 -4.64
N THR A 54 -14.37 21.84 -4.13
CA THR A 54 -13.92 23.18 -4.49
C THR A 54 -13.40 23.87 -3.22
N TRP A 55 -12.10 24.16 -3.17
CA TRP A 55 -11.46 24.73 -1.98
C TRP A 55 -11.05 26.19 -2.22
N GLN A 56 -11.30 27.06 -1.23
CA GLN A 56 -10.85 28.44 -1.30
C GLN A 56 -9.34 28.53 -0.98
N PRO A 57 -8.51 29.12 -1.87
CA PRO A 57 -7.07 29.16 -1.65
C PRO A 57 -6.66 29.83 -0.33
N GLU A 58 -7.32 30.93 0.05
CA GLU A 58 -7.03 31.68 1.28
C GLU A 58 -7.36 30.91 2.56
N LYS A 59 -8.21 29.88 2.46
CA LYS A 59 -8.53 28.93 3.54
C LYS A 59 -7.78 27.61 3.43
N THR A 60 -6.76 27.54 2.57
CA THR A 60 -6.00 26.33 2.29
C THR A 60 -4.52 26.55 2.63
N ALA A 61 -3.89 25.53 3.23
CA ALA A 61 -2.44 25.49 3.43
C ALA A 61 -1.81 24.33 2.66
N LEU A 62 -0.60 24.55 2.14
CA LEU A 62 0.29 23.51 1.62
C LEU A 62 1.47 23.34 2.59
N ILE A 63 1.59 22.16 3.18
CA ILE A 63 2.69 21.85 4.10
C ILE A 63 3.70 20.94 3.40
N VAL A 64 4.94 21.42 3.26
CA VAL A 64 6.07 20.68 2.69
C VAL A 64 6.81 19.99 3.83
N CYS A 65 6.54 18.69 4.00
CA CYS A 65 7.10 17.88 5.08
C CYS A 65 8.48 17.32 4.69
N ASP A 66 9.51 17.68 5.47
CA ASP A 66 10.76 16.92 5.53
C ASP A 66 11.49 16.73 4.17
N VAL A 67 11.28 17.61 3.18
CA VAL A 67 12.03 17.54 1.89
C VAL A 67 13.45 18.09 2.09
N TRP A 68 14.29 17.34 2.77
CA TRP A 68 15.62 17.74 3.22
C TRP A 68 16.64 17.89 2.08
N ASP A 69 17.75 18.56 2.39
CA ASP A 69 18.89 18.75 1.50
C ASP A 69 19.74 17.49 1.30
N MET A 70 19.74 16.57 2.27
CA MET A 70 20.48 15.31 2.24
C MET A 70 19.76 14.24 3.06
N HIS A 71 20.02 12.97 2.75
CA HIS A 71 19.50 11.82 3.48
C HIS A 71 20.57 10.70 3.57
N HIS A 72 20.44 9.80 4.55
CA HIS A 72 21.38 8.69 4.73
C HIS A 72 21.24 7.63 3.62
N CYS A 73 20.04 7.48 3.08
CA CYS A 73 19.74 6.70 1.87
C CYS A 73 19.99 7.55 0.62
N LEU A 74 20.91 7.14 -0.25
CA LEU A 74 21.24 7.82 -1.50
C LEU A 74 20.08 7.74 -2.51
N ASN A 75 19.36 6.62 -2.56
CA ASN A 75 18.20 6.47 -3.42
C ASN A 75 17.05 7.41 -2.98
N ALA A 76 16.86 7.65 -1.69
CA ALA A 76 15.94 8.69 -1.20
C ALA A 76 16.37 10.10 -1.65
N VAL A 77 17.67 10.43 -1.59
CA VAL A 77 18.19 11.70 -2.13
C VAL A 77 17.87 11.83 -3.62
N ARG A 78 18.14 10.78 -4.42
CA ARG A 78 17.87 10.77 -5.86
C ARG A 78 16.38 10.98 -6.16
N ARG A 79 15.49 10.35 -5.41
CA ARG A 79 14.03 10.52 -5.58
C ARG A 79 13.59 11.94 -5.23
N VAL A 80 14.10 12.51 -4.13
CA VAL A 80 13.87 13.93 -3.78
C VAL A 80 14.34 14.85 -4.89
N GLU A 81 15.57 14.70 -5.37
CA GLU A 81 16.13 15.52 -6.45
C GLU A 81 15.29 15.43 -7.73
N GLU A 82 14.63 14.30 -7.98
CA GLU A 82 13.81 14.08 -9.17
C GLU A 82 12.45 14.79 -9.09
N PHE A 83 11.72 14.68 -7.98
CA PHE A 83 10.38 15.28 -7.86
C PHE A 83 10.40 16.73 -7.34
N ALA A 84 11.46 17.15 -6.64
CA ALA A 84 11.53 18.49 -6.02
C ALA A 84 11.35 19.66 -7.01
N PRO A 85 11.88 19.64 -8.25
CA PRO A 85 11.61 20.71 -9.22
C PRO A 85 10.12 20.85 -9.54
N ARG A 86 9.38 19.74 -9.62
CA ARG A 86 7.94 19.76 -9.82
C ARG A 86 7.19 20.20 -8.57
N LEU A 87 7.62 19.77 -7.38
CA LEU A 87 7.06 20.26 -6.12
C LEU A 87 7.28 21.78 -5.98
N ASN A 88 8.41 22.32 -6.43
CA ASN A 88 8.62 23.76 -6.44
C ASN A 88 7.62 24.49 -7.34
N GLN A 89 7.27 23.95 -8.51
CA GLN A 89 6.19 24.50 -9.36
C GLN A 89 4.84 24.48 -8.65
N VAL A 90 4.54 23.41 -7.91
CA VAL A 90 3.33 23.32 -7.09
C VAL A 90 3.33 24.41 -6.02
N VAL A 91 4.44 24.59 -5.30
CA VAL A 91 4.58 25.62 -4.26
C VAL A 91 4.42 27.02 -4.85
N GLU A 92 5.04 27.30 -6.00
CA GLU A 92 4.92 28.58 -6.70
C GLU A 92 3.49 28.88 -7.14
N GLU A 93 2.81 27.91 -7.76
CA GLU A 93 1.43 28.09 -8.21
C GLU A 93 0.45 28.20 -7.03
N ALA A 94 0.63 27.37 -6.00
CA ALA A 94 -0.17 27.46 -4.77
C ALA A 94 -0.01 28.85 -4.12
N ARG A 95 1.23 29.35 -4.00
CA ARG A 95 1.53 30.68 -3.46
C ARG A 95 0.89 31.78 -4.30
N LYS A 96 1.01 31.72 -5.63
CA LYS A 96 0.41 32.67 -6.57
C LYS A 96 -1.12 32.76 -6.41
N ARG A 97 -1.76 31.63 -6.08
CA ARG A 97 -3.21 31.55 -5.85
C ARG A 97 -3.63 31.91 -4.42
N GLY A 98 -2.71 32.29 -3.53
CA GLY A 98 -3.05 32.69 -2.15
C GLY A 98 -3.09 31.56 -1.12
N VAL A 99 -2.65 30.34 -1.48
CA VAL A 99 -2.49 29.24 -0.52
C VAL A 99 -1.37 29.57 0.48
N THR A 100 -1.61 29.30 1.77
CA THR A 100 -0.58 29.49 2.81
C THR A 100 0.48 28.38 2.71
N ILE A 101 1.73 28.74 2.45
CA ILE A 101 2.84 27.79 2.36
C ILE A 101 3.56 27.65 3.70
N ILE A 102 3.70 26.41 4.18
CA ILE A 102 4.43 26.07 5.41
C ILE A 102 5.51 25.05 5.06
N HIS A 103 6.77 25.44 5.24
CA HIS A 103 7.91 24.54 5.13
C HIS A 103 8.20 23.92 6.49
N ALA A 104 8.19 22.58 6.56
CA ALA A 104 8.41 21.85 7.79
C ALA A 104 9.59 20.88 7.67
N PRO A 105 10.84 21.38 7.49
CA PRO A 105 12.04 20.54 7.49
C PRO A 105 12.42 20.19 8.93
N SER A 106 11.91 19.06 9.43
CA SER A 106 12.13 18.65 10.81
C SER A 106 13.61 18.47 11.14
N ASP A 107 13.96 18.71 12.40
CA ASP A 107 15.33 18.61 12.93
C ASP A 107 16.33 19.60 12.28
N CYS A 108 15.84 20.57 11.51
CA CYS A 108 16.65 21.57 10.79
C CYS A 108 16.47 23.01 11.27
N MET A 109 15.64 23.27 12.30
CA MET A 109 15.25 24.64 12.69
C MET A 109 16.43 25.57 12.99
N ALA A 110 17.57 25.03 13.45
CA ALA A 110 18.78 25.81 13.70
C ALA A 110 19.30 26.56 12.44
N ALA A 111 19.13 25.98 11.24
CA ALA A 111 19.53 26.64 9.99
C ALA A 111 18.64 27.83 9.62
N TYR A 112 17.45 27.93 10.23
CA TYR A 112 16.45 28.93 9.94
C TYR A 112 16.24 29.93 11.08
N ALA A 113 17.04 29.87 12.15
CA ALA A 113 16.85 30.70 13.34
C ALA A 113 16.65 32.19 13.02
N ASP A 114 17.43 32.73 12.08
CA ASP A 114 17.35 34.14 11.66
C ASP A 114 16.55 34.36 10.36
N HIS A 115 15.94 33.30 9.79
CA HIS A 115 15.21 33.41 8.54
C HIS A 115 13.86 34.13 8.75
N PRO A 116 13.47 35.10 7.90
CA PRO A 116 12.21 35.84 8.07
C PRO A 116 10.97 34.96 8.18
N ALA A 117 10.85 33.92 7.35
CA ALA A 117 9.74 32.95 7.42
C ALA A 117 9.68 32.16 8.75
N ARG A 118 10.82 31.91 9.40
CA ARG A 118 10.87 31.28 10.74
C ARG A 118 10.45 32.27 11.83
N GLN A 119 10.96 33.49 11.75
CA GLN A 119 10.56 34.58 12.66
C GLN A 119 9.06 34.87 12.55
N ARG A 120 8.52 34.82 11.33
CA ARG A 120 7.08 34.93 11.06
C ARG A 120 6.30 33.84 11.78
N ALA A 121 6.70 32.57 11.67
CA ALA A 121 6.07 31.46 12.37
C ALA A 121 6.11 31.64 13.90
N MET A 122 7.26 32.02 14.46
CA MET A 122 7.40 32.28 15.90
C MET A 122 6.59 33.48 16.40
N SER A 123 6.31 34.45 15.53
CA SER A 123 5.53 35.65 15.86
C SER A 123 4.02 35.42 15.84
N VAL A 124 3.56 34.29 15.28
CA VAL A 124 2.12 33.96 15.27
C VAL A 124 1.66 33.74 16.71
N PRO A 125 0.60 34.45 17.18
CA PRO A 125 0.04 34.21 18.49
C PRO A 125 -0.41 32.75 18.62
N LYS A 126 -0.09 32.14 19.77
CA LYS A 126 -0.54 30.79 20.09
C LYS A 126 -2.07 30.69 19.96
N ALA A 127 -2.56 29.66 19.28
CA ALA A 127 -4.00 29.45 19.11
C ALA A 127 -4.72 29.42 20.47
N ALA A 128 -5.93 29.97 20.50
CA ALA A 128 -6.75 30.00 21.71
C ALA A 128 -7.04 28.59 22.26
N GLN A 129 -7.14 27.61 21.36
CA GLN A 129 -7.27 26.20 21.67
C GLN A 129 -6.25 25.41 20.85
N LEU A 130 -5.36 24.71 21.54
CA LEU A 130 -4.53 23.67 20.93
C LEU A 130 -5.20 22.32 21.07
N PRO A 131 -5.18 21.48 20.02
CA PRO A 131 -5.59 20.10 20.16
C PRO A 131 -4.67 19.34 21.12
N GLU A 132 -5.25 18.34 21.78
CA GLU A 132 -4.49 17.49 22.70
C GLU A 132 -3.36 16.77 21.95
N GLU A 133 -2.17 16.74 22.55
CA GLU A 133 -0.98 16.11 21.97
C GLU A 133 -0.58 16.63 20.58
N ILE A 134 -1.00 17.84 20.17
CA ILE A 134 -0.64 18.39 18.86
C ILE A 134 0.88 18.53 18.66
N GLU A 135 1.64 18.66 19.75
CA GLU A 135 3.11 18.73 19.73
C GLU A 135 3.79 17.36 19.56
N LYS A 136 3.04 16.26 19.68
CA LYS A 136 3.59 14.90 19.72
C LYS A 136 3.49 14.18 18.37
N TRP A 137 4.36 13.19 18.20
CA TRP A 137 4.26 12.23 17.10
C TRP A 137 2.98 11.41 17.20
N CYS A 138 2.18 11.39 16.14
CA CYS A 138 0.94 10.63 16.06
C CYS A 138 1.18 9.31 15.31
N SER A 139 1.37 8.23 16.06
CA SER A 139 1.64 6.92 15.46
C SER A 139 0.42 6.26 14.85
N ARG A 140 -0.79 6.62 15.30
CA ARG A 140 -2.04 5.98 14.90
C ARG A 140 -3.24 6.88 15.21
N ILE A 141 -4.32 6.72 14.44
CA ILE A 141 -5.66 7.26 14.74
C ILE A 141 -6.70 6.13 14.83
N PRO A 142 -7.88 6.33 15.46
CA PRO A 142 -8.86 5.26 15.65
C PRO A 142 -9.28 4.53 14.37
N ALA A 143 -9.37 5.24 13.24
CA ALA A 143 -9.71 4.64 11.95
C ALA A 143 -8.66 3.63 11.43
N GLU A 144 -7.43 3.67 11.95
CA GLU A 144 -6.37 2.70 11.63
C GLU A 144 -6.32 1.52 12.62
N GLU A 145 -7.21 1.45 13.63
CA GLU A 145 -7.16 0.43 14.71
C GLU A 145 -7.31 -1.01 14.24
N GLN A 146 -8.03 -1.21 13.14
CA GLN A 146 -8.26 -2.52 12.53
C GLN A 146 -7.42 -2.76 11.28
N ALA A 147 -6.58 -1.78 10.89
CA ALA A 147 -5.76 -1.88 9.70
C ALA A 147 -4.46 -2.64 9.96
N THR A 148 -4.16 -3.61 9.09
CA THR A 148 -2.80 -4.18 8.95
C THR A 148 -1.92 -3.20 8.20
N TYR A 149 -0.73 -2.94 8.72
CA TYR A 149 0.17 -1.98 8.07
C TYR A 149 0.79 -2.61 6.81
N PRO A 150 0.85 -1.90 5.68
CA PRO A 150 0.98 -2.58 4.39
C PRO A 150 2.44 -2.84 3.96
N ILE A 151 3.45 -2.44 4.75
CA ILE A 151 4.88 -2.67 4.47
C ILE A 151 5.67 -2.97 5.75
N ASP A 152 6.75 -3.74 5.63
CA ASP A 152 7.79 -3.84 6.67
C ASP A 152 8.84 -2.74 6.46
N GLN A 153 8.86 -1.76 7.36
CA GLN A 153 9.80 -0.64 7.38
C GLN A 153 10.83 -0.76 8.52
N SER A 154 10.95 -1.93 9.12
CA SER A 154 11.66 -2.09 10.39
C SER A 154 13.18 -2.01 10.30
N ASP A 155 13.74 -2.12 9.10
CA ASP A 155 15.16 -1.84 8.83
C ASP A 155 15.43 -0.36 8.51
N GLY A 156 14.40 0.49 8.61
CA GLY A 156 14.44 1.89 8.26
C GLY A 156 14.11 2.19 6.80
N GLY A 157 13.84 1.16 5.98
CA GLY A 157 13.42 1.33 4.59
C GLY A 157 14.56 1.71 3.63
N GLU A 158 15.81 1.47 4.03
CA GLU A 158 17.01 1.73 3.23
C GLU A 158 17.03 0.81 2.00
N ASP A 159 16.98 1.41 0.80
CA ASP A 159 16.94 0.71 -0.48
C ASP A 159 18.20 0.89 -1.33
N ASP A 160 19.27 1.43 -0.75
CA ASP A 160 20.59 1.48 -1.38
C ASP A 160 21.20 0.08 -1.57
N ASP A 161 22.04 -0.06 -2.61
CA ASP A 161 22.99 -1.17 -2.64
C ASP A 161 23.97 -1.03 -1.46
N PRO A 162 24.28 -2.11 -0.69
CA PRO A 162 25.13 -1.99 0.49
C PRO A 162 26.52 -1.39 0.24
N ALA A 163 27.13 -1.62 -0.93
CA ALA A 163 28.42 -1.04 -1.26
C ALA A 163 28.26 0.45 -1.62
N GLU A 164 27.21 0.81 -2.36
CA GLU A 164 26.88 2.21 -2.64
C GLU A 164 26.57 2.99 -1.35
N HIS A 165 25.81 2.41 -0.43
CA HIS A 165 25.51 2.98 0.88
C HIS A 165 26.78 3.27 1.70
N ALA A 166 27.71 2.31 1.74
CA ALA A 166 28.97 2.47 2.47
C ALA A 166 29.85 3.61 1.89
N GLU A 167 29.89 3.78 0.57
CA GLU A 167 30.59 4.89 -0.07
C GLU A 167 29.86 6.22 0.13
N TRP A 168 28.53 6.21 0.10
CA TRP A 168 27.72 7.38 0.39
C TRP A 168 27.92 7.88 1.83
N ALA A 169 27.94 6.98 2.82
CA ALA A 169 28.22 7.31 4.21
C ALA A 169 29.60 7.98 4.39
N LYS A 170 30.64 7.50 3.70
CA LYS A 170 31.98 8.14 3.68
C LYS A 170 31.92 9.54 3.07
N LYS A 171 31.18 9.71 1.97
CA LYS A 171 31.00 11.00 1.30
C LYS A 171 30.27 12.00 2.20
N LEU A 172 29.23 11.58 2.92
CA LEU A 172 28.54 12.40 3.92
C LEU A 172 29.47 12.83 5.05
N ALA A 173 30.27 11.91 5.59
CA ALA A 173 31.26 12.23 6.62
C ALA A 173 32.30 13.24 6.12
N ALA A 174 32.78 13.08 4.88
CA ALA A 174 33.72 14.02 4.25
C ALA A 174 33.12 15.43 4.04
N MET A 175 31.79 15.54 3.93
CA MET A 175 31.06 16.81 3.90
C MET A 175 30.81 17.41 5.30
N GLY A 176 31.31 16.80 6.38
CA GLY A 176 31.05 17.23 7.75
C GLY A 176 29.59 17.05 8.15
N ARG A 177 28.93 16.00 7.65
CA ARG A 177 27.58 15.59 8.02
C ARG A 177 27.63 14.29 8.82
N ASN A 178 26.65 14.09 9.71
CA ASN A 178 26.45 12.82 10.39
C ASN A 178 25.87 11.82 9.38
N PRO A 179 26.56 10.71 9.05
CA PRO A 179 26.05 9.75 8.06
C PRO A 179 24.67 9.17 8.39
N ASN A 180 24.29 9.10 9.67
CA ASN A 180 23.01 8.55 10.11
C ASN A 180 21.86 9.58 10.09
N ALA A 181 22.20 10.88 10.09
CA ALA A 181 21.23 11.98 10.06
C ALA A 181 21.87 13.19 9.38
N PRO A 182 22.07 13.15 8.04
CA PRO A 182 22.90 14.13 7.36
C PRO A 182 22.19 15.43 7.03
N TRP A 183 20.86 15.50 7.10
CA TRP A 183 20.07 16.69 6.80
C TRP A 183 20.43 17.86 7.71
N LYS A 184 20.43 19.07 7.15
CA LYS A 184 20.66 20.32 7.90
C LYS A 184 19.62 21.39 7.60
N LYS A 185 18.92 21.27 6.46
CA LYS A 185 17.91 22.21 5.97
C LYS A 185 17.01 21.52 4.94
N GLN A 186 15.97 22.20 4.47
CA GLN A 186 15.22 21.84 3.28
C GLN A 186 16.13 21.88 2.03
N SER A 187 15.80 21.06 1.03
CA SER A 187 16.43 21.11 -0.29
C SER A 187 16.33 22.50 -0.92
N ASP A 188 17.44 22.99 -1.48
CA ASP A 188 17.51 24.26 -2.21
C ASP A 188 16.73 24.24 -3.53
N LEU A 189 16.24 23.05 -3.95
CA LEU A 189 15.38 22.90 -5.12
C LEU A 189 13.95 23.42 -4.88
N ILE A 190 13.57 23.67 -3.62
CA ILE A 190 12.27 24.23 -3.25
C ILE A 190 12.49 25.59 -2.62
N ALA A 191 12.10 26.63 -3.35
CA ALA A 191 12.26 28.02 -2.93
C ALA A 191 11.34 28.36 -1.75
N ILE A 192 11.93 28.96 -0.72
CA ILE A 192 11.22 29.53 0.42
C ILE A 192 11.15 31.05 0.22
N ASP A 193 9.95 31.59 0.12
CA ASP A 193 9.72 33.03 0.04
C ASP A 193 9.80 33.65 1.44
N ALA A 194 10.85 34.44 1.67
CA ALA A 194 11.11 35.10 2.95
C ALA A 194 9.98 36.07 3.37
N GLU A 195 9.27 36.67 2.42
CA GLU A 195 8.25 37.68 2.68
C GLU A 195 6.88 37.09 3.02
N GLN A 196 6.62 35.86 2.59
CA GLN A 196 5.25 35.30 2.59
C GLN A 196 5.12 33.95 3.33
N ASP A 197 6.13 33.09 3.22
CA ASP A 197 6.03 31.71 3.71
C ASP A 197 6.29 31.61 5.22
N PHE A 198 6.00 30.43 5.77
CA PHE A 198 6.32 30.05 7.14
C PHE A 198 7.31 28.88 7.18
N ILE A 199 8.14 28.83 8.24
CA ILE A 199 8.98 27.67 8.53
C ILE A 199 8.75 27.22 9.97
N SER A 200 8.27 25.99 10.16
CA SER A 200 8.21 25.33 11.47
C SER A 200 8.03 23.82 11.33
N ASP A 201 8.70 23.06 12.19
CA ASP A 201 8.48 21.63 12.39
C ASP A 201 7.72 21.31 13.68
N LYS A 202 7.23 22.33 14.41
CA LYS A 202 6.50 22.15 15.67
C LYS A 202 5.00 22.17 15.45
N GLY A 203 4.30 21.19 16.01
CA GLY A 203 2.85 21.04 15.82
C GLY A 203 2.02 22.19 16.38
N ASP A 204 2.40 22.76 17.53
CA ASP A 204 1.69 23.90 18.13
C ASP A 204 1.84 25.20 17.32
N GLU A 205 3.04 25.47 16.80
CA GLU A 205 3.31 26.62 15.94
C GLU A 205 2.61 26.46 14.59
N VAL A 206 2.70 25.29 13.95
CA VAL A 206 1.98 25.00 12.70
C VAL A 206 0.47 25.14 12.91
N TRP A 207 -0.09 24.54 13.96
CA TRP A 207 -1.51 24.68 14.28
C TRP A 207 -1.92 26.14 14.50
N SER A 208 -1.09 26.91 15.21
CA SER A 208 -1.35 28.33 15.43
C SER A 208 -1.32 29.14 14.13
N ILE A 209 -0.44 28.81 13.18
CA ILE A 209 -0.47 29.39 11.83
C ILE A 209 -1.81 29.09 11.16
N LEU A 210 -2.23 27.82 11.15
CA LEU A 210 -3.48 27.40 10.53
C LEU A 210 -4.69 28.16 11.12
N GLU A 211 -4.79 28.23 12.44
CA GLU A 211 -5.89 28.93 13.13
C GLU A 211 -5.85 30.45 12.88
N SER A 212 -4.68 31.08 12.96
CA SER A 212 -4.54 32.53 12.75
C SER A 212 -4.93 32.98 11.34
N ARG A 213 -4.84 32.07 10.36
CA ARG A 213 -5.16 32.30 8.95
C ARG A 213 -6.55 31.77 8.57
N GLY A 214 -7.30 31.17 9.51
CA GLY A 214 -8.60 30.58 9.22
C GLY A 214 -8.54 29.41 8.24
N ILE A 215 -7.46 28.62 8.29
CA ILE A 215 -7.25 27.49 7.39
C ILE A 215 -8.18 26.34 7.78
N GLU A 216 -8.98 25.90 6.81
CA GLU A 216 -9.89 24.76 6.92
C GLU A 216 -9.31 23.52 6.21
N ASN A 217 -8.55 23.75 5.13
CA ASN A 217 -8.05 22.69 4.26
C ASN A 217 -6.52 22.61 4.27
N VAL A 218 -5.99 21.40 4.29
CA VAL A 218 -4.54 21.14 4.32
C VAL A 218 -4.15 20.17 3.20
N ILE A 219 -3.24 20.60 2.34
CA ILE A 219 -2.56 19.74 1.39
C ILE A 219 -1.21 19.37 2.01
N LEU A 220 -0.99 18.09 2.27
CA LEU A 220 0.29 17.57 2.75
C LEU A 220 1.08 16.94 1.61
N THR A 221 2.37 17.21 1.55
CA THR A 221 3.35 16.67 0.58
C THR A 221 4.69 16.47 1.29
N GLY A 222 5.62 15.74 0.68
CA GLY A 222 6.94 15.52 1.25
C GLY A 222 7.32 14.05 1.34
N VAL A 223 8.37 13.72 2.09
CA VAL A 223 8.96 12.38 2.06
C VAL A 223 8.78 11.60 3.36
N HIS A 224 9.08 10.31 3.25
CA HIS A 224 8.83 9.28 4.25
C HIS A 224 7.34 9.20 4.55
N THR A 225 6.53 8.95 3.51
CA THR A 225 5.06 8.91 3.58
C THR A 225 4.55 8.06 4.74
N ASN A 226 5.19 6.91 4.91
CA ASN A 226 4.96 5.90 5.95
C ASN A 226 5.41 6.29 7.37
N MET A 227 6.08 7.43 7.52
CA MET A 227 6.60 7.90 8.80
C MET A 227 6.27 9.38 8.97
N CYS A 228 7.04 10.28 8.36
CA CYS A 228 7.01 11.71 8.65
C CYS A 228 5.71 12.38 8.21
N VAL A 229 5.32 12.19 6.95
CA VAL A 229 4.07 12.74 6.39
C VAL A 229 2.86 12.26 7.18
N LEU A 230 2.83 10.99 7.60
CA LEU A 230 1.74 10.45 8.43
C LEU A 230 1.78 10.96 9.87
N GLY A 231 2.95 10.89 10.52
CA GLY A 231 3.08 10.86 11.97
C GLY A 231 3.73 12.07 12.63
N ARG A 232 4.32 13.01 11.89
CA ARG A 232 4.84 14.26 12.49
C ARG A 232 3.72 15.01 13.23
N PRO A 233 4.06 15.89 14.19
CA PRO A 233 3.09 16.75 14.89
C PRO A 233 2.15 17.55 13.98
N PHE A 234 2.59 17.84 12.76
CA PHE A 234 1.83 18.52 11.71
C PHE A 234 1.38 17.59 10.56
N GLY A 235 1.56 16.27 10.72
CA GLY A 235 1.31 15.25 9.70
C GLY A 235 -0.17 14.92 9.50
N LEU A 236 -0.46 14.05 8.53
CA LEU A 236 -1.82 13.69 8.10
C LEU A 236 -2.70 13.25 9.25
N ARG A 237 -2.18 12.40 10.14
CA ARG A 237 -2.94 11.86 11.29
C ARG A 237 -3.36 12.97 12.26
N GLN A 238 -2.46 13.91 12.55
CA GLN A 238 -2.75 15.06 13.41
C GLN A 238 -3.78 15.99 12.76
N MET A 239 -3.66 16.25 11.46
CA MET A 239 -4.62 17.09 10.76
C MET A 239 -6.02 16.44 10.69
N ALA A 240 -6.09 15.15 10.33
CA ALA A 240 -7.33 14.40 10.22
C ALA A 240 -8.04 14.27 11.58
N ARG A 241 -7.33 13.80 12.63
CA ARG A 241 -7.95 13.57 13.95
C ARG A 241 -8.46 14.84 14.62
N ASN A 242 -7.90 15.99 14.25
CA ASN A 242 -8.27 17.29 14.79
C ASN A 242 -9.18 18.10 13.86
N GLY A 243 -9.79 17.45 12.85
CA GLY A 243 -10.92 18.00 12.09
C GLY A 243 -10.56 18.93 10.94
N LYS A 244 -9.32 18.94 10.44
CA LYS A 244 -8.98 19.63 9.19
C LYS A 244 -9.38 18.77 7.99
N ASN A 245 -9.80 19.41 6.90
CA ASN A 245 -9.96 18.73 5.62
C ASN A 245 -8.58 18.51 5.02
N VAL A 246 -8.00 17.33 5.23
CA VAL A 246 -6.63 17.04 4.81
C VAL A 246 -6.61 16.12 3.58
N VAL A 247 -5.69 16.40 2.66
CA VAL A 247 -5.35 15.53 1.53
C VAL A 247 -3.84 15.29 1.47
N LEU A 248 -3.44 14.11 1.01
CA LEU A 248 -2.07 13.87 0.56
C LEU A 248 -1.96 14.19 -0.93
N MET A 249 -0.92 14.93 -1.33
CA MET A 249 -0.51 15.03 -2.73
C MET A 249 0.30 13.79 -3.15
N ARG A 250 -0.40 12.74 -3.59
CA ARG A 250 0.14 11.37 -3.72
C ARG A 250 1.28 11.21 -4.74
N ASP A 251 1.45 12.14 -5.66
CA ASP A 251 2.52 12.10 -6.66
C ASP A 251 3.70 13.00 -6.31
N MET A 252 3.64 13.74 -5.20
CA MET A 252 4.74 14.53 -4.62
C MET A 252 5.11 13.95 -3.25
N THR A 253 5.35 12.64 -3.21
CA THR A 253 5.71 11.95 -1.98
C THR A 253 6.58 10.73 -2.26
N ASP A 254 7.23 10.22 -1.22
CA ASP A 254 8.13 9.07 -1.27
C ASP A 254 8.11 8.31 0.05
N THR A 255 8.13 6.98 0.01
CA THR A 255 8.08 6.12 1.20
C THR A 255 9.49 5.58 1.51
N MET A 256 9.87 5.49 2.80
CA MET A 256 11.05 4.71 3.17
C MET A 256 10.69 3.23 3.17
N TYR A 257 11.03 2.52 2.08
CA TYR A 257 10.76 1.10 1.92
C TYR A 257 11.88 0.40 1.15
N ASN A 258 12.40 -0.67 1.76
CA ASN A 258 13.37 -1.57 1.16
C ASN A 258 12.64 -2.69 0.39
N PRO A 259 12.79 -2.82 -0.94
CA PRO A 259 12.17 -3.90 -1.72
C PRO A 259 12.57 -5.32 -1.32
N GLN A 260 13.64 -5.48 -0.52
CA GLN A 260 14.04 -6.76 0.08
C GLN A 260 13.25 -7.08 1.36
N ARG A 261 12.35 -6.21 1.79
CA ARG A 261 11.44 -6.44 2.93
C ARG A 261 10.04 -6.75 2.45
N TRP A 262 9.27 -7.44 3.29
CA TRP A 262 7.88 -7.74 3.01
C TRP A 262 7.12 -6.45 2.64
N PRO A 263 6.29 -6.44 1.57
CA PRO A 263 5.81 -7.60 0.80
C PRO A 263 6.63 -8.00 -0.44
N TYR A 264 7.92 -7.65 -0.52
CA TYR A 264 8.85 -7.97 -1.63
C TYR A 264 8.41 -7.42 -2.98
N VAL A 265 7.82 -6.23 -2.94
CA VAL A 265 7.35 -5.51 -4.11
C VAL A 265 8.36 -4.44 -4.50
N SER A 266 8.19 -3.81 -5.65
CA SER A 266 9.04 -2.66 -6.01
C SER A 266 8.90 -1.55 -4.97
N HIS A 267 9.91 -0.68 -4.90
CA HIS A 267 9.84 0.50 -4.06
C HIS A 267 8.59 1.35 -4.32
N PHE A 268 8.25 1.54 -5.60
CA PHE A 268 7.08 2.32 -6.03
C PHE A 268 5.77 1.65 -5.61
N THR A 269 5.69 0.32 -5.64
CA THR A 269 4.53 -0.41 -5.11
C THR A 269 4.43 -0.26 -3.59
N GLY A 270 5.54 -0.25 -2.86
CA GLY A 270 5.53 0.08 -1.43
C GLY A 270 4.97 1.48 -1.15
N THR A 271 5.25 2.45 -2.02
CA THR A 271 4.63 3.79 -1.97
C THR A 271 3.12 3.72 -2.27
N ASP A 272 2.71 3.01 -3.33
CA ASP A 272 1.30 2.83 -3.68
C ASP A 272 0.49 2.18 -2.52
N LEU A 273 1.08 1.21 -1.83
CA LEU A 273 0.49 0.52 -0.68
C LEU A 273 0.24 1.46 0.50
N ILE A 274 1.19 2.36 0.80
CA ILE A 274 1.01 3.37 1.84
C ILE A 274 -0.03 4.42 1.44
N VAL A 275 -0.03 4.85 0.17
CA VAL A 275 -1.07 5.74 -0.36
C VAL A 275 -2.45 5.08 -0.25
N SER A 276 -2.56 3.78 -0.55
CA SER A 276 -3.80 3.01 -0.40
C SER A 276 -4.25 2.93 1.06
N HIS A 277 -3.33 2.69 1.99
CA HIS A 277 -3.63 2.73 3.44
C HIS A 277 -4.16 4.10 3.88
N ILE A 278 -3.55 5.18 3.41
CA ILE A 278 -4.00 6.55 3.68
C ILE A 278 -5.42 6.78 3.15
N GLU A 279 -5.69 6.36 1.90
CA GLU A 279 -7.00 6.52 1.25
C GLU A 279 -8.13 5.76 1.94
N LYS A 280 -7.82 4.65 2.61
CA LYS A 280 -8.78 3.83 3.36
C LYS A 280 -9.09 4.40 4.74
N TYR A 281 -8.05 4.85 5.46
CA TYR A 281 -8.16 5.03 6.91
C TYR A 281 -7.85 6.44 7.40
N VAL A 282 -7.20 7.29 6.61
CA VAL A 282 -6.67 8.58 7.09
C VAL A 282 -7.26 9.75 6.33
N ALA A 283 -7.10 9.79 5.01
CA ALA A 283 -7.41 10.97 4.21
C ALA A 283 -7.53 10.67 2.71
N PRO A 284 -8.35 11.42 1.96
CA PRO A 284 -8.32 11.42 0.50
C PRO A 284 -6.98 11.93 -0.07
N THR A 285 -6.77 11.74 -1.37
CA THR A 285 -5.55 12.15 -2.07
C THR A 285 -5.83 12.94 -3.34
N ILE A 286 -4.89 13.81 -3.71
CA ILE A 286 -4.89 14.59 -4.97
C ILE A 286 -3.54 14.44 -5.69
N THR A 287 -3.43 14.94 -6.92
CA THR A 287 -2.16 14.99 -7.67
C THR A 287 -1.75 16.42 -7.94
N SER A 288 -0.45 16.66 -8.03
CA SER A 288 0.16 17.93 -8.45
C SER A 288 -0.46 18.48 -9.75
N ALA A 289 -0.82 17.61 -10.70
CA ALA A 289 -1.43 17.99 -11.96
C ALA A 289 -2.78 18.74 -11.83
N GLN A 290 -3.47 18.61 -10.69
CA GLN A 290 -4.70 19.35 -10.43
C GLN A 290 -4.42 20.83 -10.08
N LEU A 291 -3.21 21.16 -9.64
CA LEU A 291 -2.79 22.52 -9.33
C LEU A 291 -2.02 23.16 -10.49
N ILE A 292 -1.10 22.42 -11.12
CA ILE A 292 -0.18 22.95 -12.14
C ILE A 292 -0.48 22.47 -13.58
N GLY A 293 -1.53 21.67 -13.77
CA GLY A 293 -1.89 21.07 -15.06
C GLY A 293 -0.97 19.92 -15.50
N GLY A 294 -1.18 19.45 -16.73
CA GLY A 294 -0.41 18.35 -17.34
C GLY A 294 -0.81 16.96 -16.81
N SER A 295 0.12 16.02 -16.84
CA SER A 295 -0.06 14.65 -16.33
C SER A 295 0.43 14.51 -14.89
N GLN A 296 -0.04 13.48 -14.19
CA GLN A 296 0.51 13.06 -12.90
C GLN A 296 2.03 12.83 -13.01
N PHE A 297 2.77 13.17 -11.95
CA PHE A 297 4.20 12.83 -11.87
C PHE A 297 4.39 11.31 -11.74
N VAL A 298 5.38 10.78 -12.45
CA VAL A 298 5.81 9.39 -12.36
C VAL A 298 7.34 9.39 -12.41
N PHE A 299 7.97 8.72 -11.43
CA PHE A 299 9.43 8.60 -11.40
C PHE A 299 9.94 7.94 -12.68
N VAL A 300 11.08 8.41 -13.19
CA VAL A 300 11.73 7.88 -14.39
C VAL A 300 12.03 6.39 -14.25
N LYS A 301 12.37 5.94 -13.04
CA LYS A 301 12.63 4.52 -12.74
C LYS A 301 11.36 3.68 -12.54
N ASP A 302 10.18 4.28 -12.40
CA ASP A 302 8.92 3.53 -12.36
C ASP A 302 8.50 3.17 -13.80
N LYS A 303 8.79 1.93 -14.18
CA LYS A 303 8.49 1.37 -15.51
C LYS A 303 7.35 0.36 -15.49
N ARG A 304 6.66 0.23 -14.35
CA ARG A 304 5.64 -0.80 -14.16
C ARG A 304 4.43 -0.50 -15.07
N PRO A 305 4.01 -1.42 -15.94
CA PRO A 305 2.70 -1.30 -16.59
C PRO A 305 1.58 -1.36 -15.56
N HIS A 306 0.48 -0.68 -15.87
CA HIS A 306 -0.71 -0.66 -15.04
C HIS A 306 -1.65 -1.81 -15.42
N LEU A 307 -1.77 -2.78 -14.51
CA LEU A 307 -2.76 -3.85 -14.58
C LEU A 307 -4.01 -3.45 -13.79
N VAL A 308 -5.17 -3.49 -14.44
CA VAL A 308 -6.47 -3.36 -13.75
C VAL A 308 -7.15 -4.73 -13.73
N VAL A 309 -7.52 -5.18 -12.55
CA VAL A 309 -8.24 -6.45 -12.32
C VAL A 309 -9.68 -6.13 -11.96
N VAL A 310 -10.62 -6.45 -12.84
CA VAL A 310 -12.06 -6.23 -12.63
C VAL A 310 -12.74 -7.54 -12.25
N MET A 311 -13.27 -7.59 -11.04
CA MET A 311 -13.85 -8.76 -10.39
C MET A 311 -15.32 -8.49 -10.09
N ALA A 312 -16.21 -9.24 -10.72
CA ALA A 312 -17.65 -9.12 -10.57
C ALA A 312 -18.31 -10.46 -10.88
N GLU A 313 -17.83 -11.55 -10.26
CA GLU A 313 -18.43 -12.87 -10.39
C GLU A 313 -18.66 -13.48 -9.00
N ALA A 314 -19.77 -14.21 -8.85
CA ALA A 314 -20.22 -14.71 -7.56
C ALA A 314 -20.10 -16.24 -7.41
N GLU A 315 -19.47 -16.93 -8.37
CA GLU A 315 -19.44 -18.40 -8.43
C GLU A 315 -18.11 -18.99 -7.96
N TYR A 316 -16.99 -18.31 -8.23
CA TYR A 316 -15.65 -18.87 -8.13
C TYR A 316 -14.74 -18.16 -7.12
N ARG A 317 -15.28 -17.17 -6.38
CA ARG A 317 -14.57 -16.42 -5.34
C ARG A 317 -13.27 -15.78 -5.84
N THR A 318 -13.32 -15.28 -7.07
CA THR A 318 -12.17 -14.57 -7.65
C THR A 318 -11.96 -13.20 -7.01
N ASP A 319 -12.97 -12.66 -6.32
CA ASP A 319 -12.87 -11.50 -5.44
C ASP A 319 -11.94 -11.71 -4.23
N GLU A 320 -11.61 -12.97 -3.89
CA GLU A 320 -10.62 -13.32 -2.86
C GLU A 320 -9.30 -13.81 -3.45
N THR A 321 -9.36 -14.68 -4.45
CA THR A 321 -8.17 -15.35 -4.99
C THR A 321 -7.32 -14.45 -5.89
N LEU A 322 -7.92 -13.54 -6.67
CA LEU A 322 -7.17 -12.62 -7.51
C LEU A 322 -6.44 -11.53 -6.72
N PRO A 323 -7.02 -10.91 -5.68
CA PRO A 323 -6.27 -10.00 -4.81
C PRO A 323 -5.07 -10.66 -4.14
N GLU A 324 -5.23 -11.86 -3.58
CA GLU A 324 -4.12 -12.61 -2.98
C GLU A 324 -3.03 -12.94 -4.01
N PHE A 325 -3.44 -13.41 -5.19
CA PHE A 325 -2.53 -13.68 -6.31
C PHE A 325 -1.77 -12.42 -6.74
N ALA A 326 -2.46 -11.28 -6.90
CA ALA A 326 -1.83 -10.04 -7.32
C ALA A 326 -0.81 -9.53 -6.29
N ALA A 327 -1.18 -9.57 -5.00
CA ALA A 327 -0.31 -9.16 -3.90
C ALA A 327 0.97 -10.01 -3.84
N LYS A 328 0.86 -11.32 -4.05
CA LYS A 328 2.02 -12.24 -4.01
C LYS A 328 2.92 -12.16 -5.23
N TYR A 329 2.36 -11.98 -6.43
CA TYR A 329 3.09 -12.29 -7.67
C TYR A 329 3.29 -11.13 -8.64
N LEU A 330 2.59 -10.01 -8.47
CA LEU A 330 2.58 -8.95 -9.49
C LEU A 330 3.18 -7.63 -9.01
N GLY A 331 3.14 -7.35 -7.70
CA GLY A 331 3.56 -6.06 -7.15
C GLY A 331 5.03 -5.68 -7.38
N LYS A 332 5.89 -6.61 -7.82
CA LYS A 332 7.27 -6.29 -8.21
C LYS A 332 7.35 -5.54 -9.54
N ASP A 333 6.55 -5.96 -10.52
CA ASP A 333 6.71 -5.53 -11.92
C ASP A 333 5.48 -4.79 -12.45
N PHE A 334 4.35 -4.82 -11.74
CA PHE A 334 3.10 -4.16 -12.13
C PHE A 334 2.64 -3.17 -11.06
N ARG A 335 2.04 -2.08 -11.52
CA ARG A 335 1.11 -1.30 -10.69
C ARG A 335 -0.24 -1.97 -10.83
N VAL A 336 -0.86 -2.40 -9.73
CA VAL A 336 -2.12 -3.16 -9.77
C VAL A 336 -3.25 -2.37 -9.14
N SER A 337 -4.35 -2.19 -9.88
CA SER A 337 -5.63 -1.70 -9.35
C SER A 337 -6.64 -2.84 -9.28
N LEU A 338 -7.29 -3.00 -8.14
CA LEU A 338 -8.35 -3.97 -7.93
C LEU A 338 -9.71 -3.26 -7.99
N VAL A 339 -10.65 -3.81 -8.76
CA VAL A 339 -11.99 -3.25 -8.91
C VAL A 339 -13.02 -4.36 -8.62
N HIS A 340 -13.86 -4.11 -7.63
CA HIS A 340 -14.93 -5.02 -7.18
C HIS A 340 -16.29 -4.51 -7.65
N ASP A 341 -17.28 -5.41 -7.72
CA ASP A 341 -18.66 -5.04 -7.96
C ASP A 341 -19.34 -4.40 -6.75
N ASN A 342 -20.45 -3.71 -7.01
CA ASN A 342 -21.32 -3.20 -5.96
C ASN A 342 -22.10 -4.35 -5.30
N GLU A 343 -22.09 -4.39 -3.97
CA GLU A 343 -22.78 -5.41 -3.17
C GLU A 343 -24.31 -5.31 -3.29
N GLU A 344 -24.85 -4.12 -3.56
CA GLU A 344 -26.29 -3.85 -3.66
C GLU A 344 -26.83 -3.95 -5.08
N ASP A 345 -26.00 -3.65 -6.09
CA ASP A 345 -26.35 -3.75 -7.50
C ASP A 345 -25.31 -4.55 -8.29
N ARG A 346 -25.69 -5.78 -8.64
CA ARG A 346 -24.83 -6.67 -9.43
C ARG A 346 -24.50 -6.14 -10.83
N ASN A 347 -25.11 -5.08 -11.32
CA ASN A 347 -24.80 -4.52 -12.63
C ASN A 347 -23.93 -3.26 -12.54
N ASP A 348 -23.62 -2.79 -11.32
CA ASP A 348 -22.76 -1.65 -11.07
C ASP A 348 -21.35 -2.11 -10.63
N ILE A 349 -20.32 -1.45 -11.17
CA ILE A 349 -18.91 -1.67 -10.84
C ILE A 349 -18.26 -0.33 -10.47
N PRO A 350 -18.37 0.11 -9.20
CA PRO A 350 -17.82 1.38 -8.74
C PRO A 350 -16.30 1.45 -8.94
N GLY A 351 -15.84 2.58 -9.49
CA GLY A 351 -14.42 2.82 -9.75
C GLY A 351 -13.87 2.22 -11.05
N ILE A 352 -14.72 1.64 -11.92
CA ILE A 352 -14.30 1.05 -13.21
C ILE A 352 -13.57 2.03 -14.14
N ASP A 353 -13.73 3.34 -13.94
CA ASP A 353 -13.04 4.39 -14.72
C ASP A 353 -11.51 4.26 -14.70
N VAL A 354 -10.92 3.62 -13.68
CA VAL A 354 -9.48 3.34 -13.61
C VAL A 354 -8.96 2.53 -14.80
N VAL A 355 -9.83 1.80 -15.51
CA VAL A 355 -9.51 1.08 -16.75
C VAL A 355 -9.05 2.01 -17.87
N LYS A 356 -9.46 3.29 -17.88
CA LYS A 356 -8.99 4.28 -18.87
C LYS A 356 -7.46 4.40 -18.88
N ASP A 357 -6.86 4.29 -17.69
CA ASP A 357 -5.41 4.37 -17.46
C ASP A 357 -4.71 3.00 -17.48
N ALA A 358 -5.42 1.91 -17.79
CA ALA A 358 -4.85 0.56 -17.79
C ALA A 358 -3.97 0.32 -19.02
N ASP A 359 -2.86 -0.39 -18.83
CA ASP A 359 -2.08 -0.99 -19.91
C ASP A 359 -2.56 -2.41 -20.20
N VAL A 360 -3.01 -3.12 -19.17
CA VAL A 360 -3.58 -4.49 -19.27
C VAL A 360 -4.85 -4.56 -18.44
N LEU A 361 -5.89 -5.19 -18.99
CA LEU A 361 -7.14 -5.46 -18.30
C LEU A 361 -7.28 -6.96 -18.02
N LEU A 362 -7.43 -7.36 -16.75
CA LEU A 362 -7.83 -8.71 -16.36
C LEU A 362 -9.32 -8.71 -15.99
N VAL A 363 -10.10 -9.55 -16.66
CA VAL A 363 -11.55 -9.66 -16.47
C VAL A 363 -11.90 -10.96 -15.76
N SER A 364 -12.64 -10.87 -14.66
CA SER A 364 -13.34 -11.96 -13.98
C SER A 364 -14.76 -11.53 -13.67
N ILE A 365 -15.63 -11.57 -14.68
CA ILE A 365 -17.01 -11.07 -14.61
C ILE A 365 -17.93 -12.14 -15.16
N ARG A 366 -19.12 -12.29 -14.57
CA ARG A 366 -20.09 -13.32 -14.96
C ARG A 366 -21.49 -12.76 -15.21
N ARG A 367 -21.94 -12.84 -16.46
CA ARG A 367 -23.34 -12.63 -16.86
C ARG A 367 -23.94 -11.33 -16.32
N ARG A 368 -23.25 -10.20 -16.53
CA ARG A 368 -23.70 -8.86 -16.11
C ARG A 368 -24.04 -8.02 -17.34
N THR A 369 -24.92 -7.05 -17.15
CA THR A 369 -25.21 -6.00 -18.14
C THR A 369 -25.00 -4.69 -17.42
N LEU A 370 -24.05 -3.88 -17.87
CA LEU A 370 -23.61 -2.71 -17.09
C LEU A 370 -24.33 -1.45 -17.54
N PRO A 371 -24.34 -0.38 -16.72
CA PRO A 371 -24.63 0.95 -17.22
C PRO A 371 -23.83 1.26 -18.49
N PRO A 372 -24.42 1.90 -19.52
CA PRO A 372 -23.77 2.12 -20.80
C PRO A 372 -22.38 2.76 -20.71
N GLU A 373 -22.22 3.73 -19.80
CA GLU A 373 -20.95 4.42 -19.54
C GLU A 373 -19.88 3.48 -18.98
N GLN A 374 -20.23 2.55 -18.10
CA GLN A 374 -19.27 1.58 -17.55
C GLN A 374 -18.84 0.55 -18.59
N LEU A 375 -19.80 0.04 -19.38
CA LEU A 375 -19.46 -0.86 -20.48
C LEU A 375 -18.62 -0.15 -21.55
N GLN A 376 -18.86 1.14 -21.78
CA GLN A 376 -18.10 1.92 -22.75
C GLN A 376 -16.63 2.03 -22.36
N VAL A 377 -16.29 2.15 -21.07
CA VAL A 377 -14.90 2.15 -20.61
C VAL A 377 -14.17 0.86 -21.04
N ILE A 378 -14.82 -0.29 -20.93
CA ILE A 378 -14.26 -1.58 -21.37
C ILE A 378 -14.13 -1.63 -22.89
N ARG A 379 -15.15 -1.16 -23.63
CA ARG A 379 -15.12 -1.09 -25.10
C ARG A 379 -13.98 -0.21 -25.59
N ASP A 380 -13.76 0.94 -24.97
CA ASP A 380 -12.69 1.88 -25.32
C ASP A 380 -11.30 1.26 -25.09
N HIS A 381 -11.10 0.54 -23.98
CA HIS A 381 -9.86 -0.21 -23.73
C HIS A 381 -9.59 -1.24 -24.83
N VAL A 382 -10.60 -2.04 -25.19
CA VAL A 382 -10.48 -3.04 -26.27
C VAL A 382 -10.19 -2.35 -27.60
N ALA A 383 -10.99 -1.35 -27.98
CA ALA A 383 -10.88 -0.63 -29.24
C ALA A 383 -9.54 0.11 -29.41
N ALA A 384 -8.89 0.50 -28.31
CA ALA A 384 -7.54 1.04 -28.32
C ALA A 384 -6.45 -0.02 -28.62
N GLY A 385 -6.82 -1.28 -28.87
CA GLY A 385 -5.89 -2.38 -29.11
C GLY A 385 -5.16 -2.84 -27.85
N LYS A 386 -5.63 -2.45 -26.65
CA LYS A 386 -4.94 -2.77 -25.40
C LYS A 386 -5.18 -4.24 -24.98
N PRO A 387 -4.18 -4.90 -24.38
CA PRO A 387 -4.28 -6.30 -23.96
C PRO A 387 -5.43 -6.60 -23.00
N VAL A 388 -6.05 -7.78 -23.15
CA VAL A 388 -7.08 -8.31 -22.24
C VAL A 388 -6.74 -9.74 -21.82
N VAL A 389 -6.76 -9.98 -20.51
CA VAL A 389 -6.63 -11.30 -19.90
C VAL A 389 -8.00 -11.71 -19.35
N GLY A 390 -8.47 -12.91 -19.67
CA GLY A 390 -9.73 -13.45 -19.15
C GLY A 390 -9.52 -14.75 -18.42
N ILE A 391 -10.18 -14.91 -17.27
CA ILE A 391 -10.25 -16.18 -16.57
C ILE A 391 -11.70 -16.64 -16.45
N ARG A 392 -11.91 -17.96 -16.48
CA ARG A 392 -13.17 -18.60 -16.12
C ARG A 392 -14.38 -17.96 -16.80
N THR A 393 -15.21 -17.24 -16.05
CA THR A 393 -16.48 -16.63 -16.50
C THR A 393 -16.31 -15.47 -17.47
N ALA A 394 -15.09 -14.96 -17.66
CA ALA A 394 -14.80 -13.87 -18.58
C ALA A 394 -15.28 -14.11 -20.01
N SER A 395 -15.41 -15.37 -20.46
CA SER A 395 -15.98 -15.70 -21.78
C SER A 395 -17.46 -15.30 -21.92
N HIS A 396 -18.13 -14.99 -20.83
CA HIS A 396 -19.52 -14.58 -20.83
C HIS A 396 -19.78 -13.48 -19.79
N ALA A 397 -18.86 -12.52 -19.77
CA ALA A 397 -18.88 -11.38 -18.86
C ALA A 397 -20.11 -10.49 -19.02
N PHE A 398 -20.33 -9.98 -20.24
CA PHE A 398 -21.22 -8.83 -20.47
C PHE A 398 -22.55 -9.17 -21.16
N HIS A 399 -23.11 -10.35 -20.93
CA HIS A 399 -24.45 -10.68 -21.45
C HIS A 399 -25.16 -11.68 -20.55
N LEU A 400 -26.49 -11.53 -20.44
CA LEU A 400 -27.32 -12.50 -19.72
C LEU A 400 -27.46 -13.79 -20.53
N ARG A 401 -27.82 -14.88 -19.86
CA ARG A 401 -28.03 -16.16 -20.52
C ARG A 401 -29.45 -16.20 -21.07
N ASN A 402 -29.59 -16.24 -22.39
CA ASN A 402 -30.87 -16.35 -23.10
C ASN A 402 -31.87 -15.20 -22.78
N GLU A 403 -31.36 -14.06 -22.31
CA GLU A 403 -32.15 -12.89 -21.94
C GLU A 403 -31.47 -11.64 -22.53
N PRO A 404 -32.24 -10.64 -23.00
CA PRO A 404 -31.68 -9.37 -23.43
C PRO A 404 -31.25 -8.52 -22.21
N ALA A 405 -30.44 -7.49 -22.44
CA ALA A 405 -30.19 -6.48 -21.42
C ALA A 405 -31.50 -5.82 -20.93
N PRO A 406 -31.67 -5.63 -19.61
CA PRO A 406 -32.76 -4.81 -19.06
C PRO A 406 -32.69 -3.35 -19.54
N GLU A 407 -33.82 -2.64 -19.46
CA GLU A 407 -33.87 -1.22 -19.82
C GLU A 407 -32.87 -0.40 -18.99
N GLY A 408 -32.13 0.50 -19.67
CA GLY A 408 -31.11 1.33 -19.04
C GLY A 408 -29.73 0.67 -18.90
N LEU A 409 -29.59 -0.62 -19.24
CA LEU A 409 -28.33 -1.35 -19.21
C LEU A 409 -27.89 -1.76 -20.62
N ALA A 410 -26.60 -2.00 -20.79
CA ALA A 410 -25.98 -2.43 -22.03
C ALA A 410 -25.34 -3.82 -21.89
N ASP A 411 -25.40 -4.61 -22.96
CA ASP A 411 -24.72 -5.88 -23.11
C ASP A 411 -23.68 -5.86 -24.24
N TRP A 412 -22.92 -6.94 -24.31
CA TRP A 412 -22.00 -7.26 -25.41
C TRP A 412 -21.98 -8.78 -25.62
N PRO A 413 -23.00 -9.33 -26.31
CA PRO A 413 -23.12 -10.78 -26.54
C PRO A 413 -21.93 -11.38 -27.31
N GLU A 414 -21.35 -10.64 -28.25
CA GLU A 414 -20.23 -11.06 -29.10
C GLU A 414 -18.86 -11.01 -28.41
N TRP A 415 -18.79 -10.54 -27.15
CA TRP A 415 -17.57 -10.33 -26.38
C TRP A 415 -16.59 -11.51 -26.45
N ASP A 416 -17.04 -12.75 -26.27
CA ASP A 416 -16.15 -13.93 -26.29
C ASP A 416 -15.43 -14.09 -27.63
N ALA A 417 -16.19 -13.99 -28.72
CA ALA A 417 -15.70 -14.20 -30.07
C ALA A 417 -14.87 -13.02 -30.60
N GLU A 418 -15.15 -11.80 -30.12
CA GLU A 418 -14.43 -10.59 -30.50
C GLU A 418 -13.17 -10.37 -29.68
N VAL A 419 -13.21 -10.65 -28.38
CA VAL A 419 -12.10 -10.35 -27.47
C VAL A 419 -11.21 -11.55 -27.22
N PHE A 420 -11.76 -12.74 -27.02
CA PHE A 420 -10.97 -13.95 -26.75
C PHE A 420 -10.90 -14.91 -27.94
N GLY A 421 -11.67 -14.70 -29.01
CA GLY A 421 -11.80 -15.69 -30.08
C GLY A 421 -12.43 -17.00 -29.58
N GLY A 422 -13.12 -16.94 -28.45
CA GLY A 422 -13.77 -18.06 -27.78
C GLY A 422 -15.12 -18.41 -28.41
N ASN A 423 -15.67 -19.52 -27.94
CA ASN A 423 -16.99 -20.03 -28.32
C ASN A 423 -17.60 -20.82 -27.17
N TYR A 424 -17.74 -20.19 -26.01
CA TYR A 424 -18.30 -20.83 -24.82
C TYR A 424 -19.77 -21.26 -25.04
N HIS A 425 -20.03 -22.56 -24.88
CA HIS A 425 -21.37 -23.13 -25.03
C HIS A 425 -21.72 -24.10 -23.88
N ASN A 426 -21.42 -23.66 -22.64
CA ASN A 426 -21.66 -24.35 -21.37
C ASN A 426 -20.56 -25.37 -21.01
N HIS A 427 -20.68 -26.06 -19.88
CA HIS A 427 -19.65 -26.94 -19.33
C HIS A 427 -20.15 -28.38 -19.14
N TYR A 428 -19.21 -29.31 -18.91
CA TYR A 428 -19.51 -30.66 -18.42
C TYR A 428 -19.94 -30.62 -16.95
N GLY A 429 -20.57 -31.68 -16.46
CA GLY A 429 -21.12 -31.71 -15.09
C GLY A 429 -20.06 -31.52 -14.01
N ASN A 430 -20.35 -30.70 -13.00
CA ASN A 430 -19.39 -30.29 -11.94
C ASN A 430 -18.80 -31.44 -11.11
N LYS A 431 -19.42 -32.62 -11.13
CA LYS A 431 -18.93 -33.82 -10.43
C LYS A 431 -17.94 -34.65 -11.25
N ILE A 432 -17.77 -34.33 -12.53
CA ILE A 432 -16.86 -35.04 -13.43
C ILE A 432 -15.47 -34.42 -13.27
N LYS A 433 -14.50 -35.23 -12.83
CA LYS A 433 -13.11 -34.80 -12.72
C LYS A 433 -12.50 -34.64 -14.12
N SER A 434 -11.69 -33.61 -14.28
CA SER A 434 -10.95 -33.35 -15.52
C SER A 434 -9.50 -33.03 -15.20
N THR A 435 -8.61 -33.30 -16.16
CA THR A 435 -7.20 -32.90 -16.12
C THR A 435 -6.93 -31.90 -17.24
N VAL A 436 -5.83 -31.16 -17.11
CA VAL A 436 -5.34 -30.25 -18.15
C VAL A 436 -3.96 -30.71 -18.59
N ARG A 437 -3.73 -30.73 -19.90
CA ARG A 437 -2.42 -30.99 -20.50
C ARG A 437 -1.97 -29.82 -21.37
N LEU A 438 -0.66 -29.66 -21.51
CA LEU A 438 -0.06 -28.68 -22.42
C LEU A 438 -0.23 -29.14 -23.88
N ASN A 439 -0.40 -28.17 -24.79
CA ASN A 439 -0.32 -28.41 -26.21
C ASN A 439 1.14 -28.70 -26.60
N GLN A 440 1.39 -29.92 -27.11
CA GLN A 440 2.74 -30.38 -27.45
C GLN A 440 3.35 -29.61 -28.63
N GLU A 441 2.52 -28.96 -29.45
CA GLU A 441 2.97 -28.13 -30.57
C GLU A 441 3.34 -26.69 -30.16
N GLN A 442 3.08 -26.30 -28.90
CA GLN A 442 3.23 -24.92 -28.42
C GLN A 442 4.14 -24.81 -27.18
N LEU A 443 4.94 -25.84 -26.88
CA LEU A 443 5.77 -25.88 -25.66
C LEU A 443 6.77 -24.70 -25.55
N ASP A 444 7.20 -24.14 -26.68
CA ASP A 444 8.10 -22.98 -26.73
C ASP A 444 7.38 -21.63 -26.56
N HIS A 445 6.05 -21.62 -26.42
CA HIS A 445 5.30 -20.39 -26.22
C HIS A 445 5.63 -19.77 -24.85
N PRO A 446 5.90 -18.45 -24.73
CA PRO A 446 6.31 -17.82 -23.47
C PRO A 446 5.37 -18.08 -22.29
N ILE A 447 4.06 -18.16 -22.55
CA ILE A 447 3.06 -18.47 -21.52
C ILE A 447 3.28 -19.85 -20.87
N LEU A 448 3.86 -20.82 -21.57
CA LEU A 448 4.12 -22.17 -21.04
C LEU A 448 5.48 -22.30 -20.33
N THR A 449 6.30 -21.24 -20.31
CA THR A 449 7.63 -21.27 -19.69
C THR A 449 7.57 -21.59 -18.19
N GLY A 450 8.32 -22.61 -17.78
CA GLY A 450 8.39 -23.04 -16.37
C GLY A 450 7.20 -23.87 -15.90
N ILE A 451 6.26 -24.22 -16.78
CA ILE A 451 5.16 -25.15 -16.46
C ILE A 451 5.62 -26.58 -16.79
N PRO A 452 5.59 -27.53 -15.83
CA PRO A 452 5.96 -28.91 -16.12
C PRO A 452 5.09 -29.53 -17.22
N ASN A 453 5.72 -30.16 -18.23
CA ASN A 453 5.03 -30.87 -19.31
C ASN A 453 4.45 -32.20 -18.82
N ARG A 454 3.40 -32.12 -18.01
CA ARG A 454 2.61 -33.25 -17.50
C ARG A 454 1.18 -32.78 -17.24
N GLU A 455 0.25 -33.73 -17.20
CA GLU A 455 -1.11 -33.42 -16.82
C GLU A 455 -1.21 -32.98 -15.36
N PHE A 456 -2.13 -32.07 -15.06
CA PHE A 456 -2.49 -31.70 -13.70
C PHE A 456 -4.01 -31.62 -13.54
N PRO A 457 -4.54 -31.87 -12.33
CA PRO A 457 -5.99 -31.82 -12.10
C PRO A 457 -6.51 -30.39 -12.27
N GLN A 458 -7.67 -30.27 -12.92
CA GLN A 458 -8.46 -29.05 -12.91
C GLN A 458 -9.33 -29.01 -11.64
N GLY A 459 -9.45 -27.82 -11.04
CA GLY A 459 -10.22 -27.60 -9.81
C GLY A 459 -11.74 -27.68 -9.99
N TRP A 460 -12.27 -27.40 -11.19
CA TRP A 460 -13.72 -27.37 -11.45
C TRP A 460 -14.14 -27.93 -12.82
N SER A 461 -15.38 -27.68 -13.24
CA SER A 461 -15.97 -28.22 -14.48
C SER A 461 -15.22 -27.82 -15.75
N LEU A 462 -15.01 -28.78 -16.66
CA LEU A 462 -14.44 -28.49 -17.99
C LEU A 462 -15.44 -27.74 -18.87
N TYR A 463 -15.04 -26.60 -19.41
CA TYR A 463 -15.85 -25.81 -20.34
C TYR A 463 -15.83 -26.42 -21.74
N ARG A 464 -16.95 -26.33 -22.46
CA ARG A 464 -17.02 -26.67 -23.87
C ARG A 464 -16.87 -25.39 -24.69
N THR A 465 -15.79 -25.33 -25.45
CA THR A 465 -15.32 -24.11 -26.12
C THR A 465 -14.96 -24.35 -27.58
N SER A 466 -14.92 -25.60 -28.04
CA SER A 466 -14.61 -25.95 -29.42
C SER A 466 -15.78 -25.70 -30.38
N PRO A 467 -15.53 -25.30 -31.64
CA PRO A 467 -14.26 -24.82 -32.16
C PRO A 467 -13.96 -23.38 -31.72
N LEU A 468 -12.68 -23.05 -31.56
CA LEU A 468 -12.22 -21.67 -31.40
C LEU A 468 -12.16 -20.96 -32.75
N LYS A 469 -12.17 -19.61 -32.71
CA LYS A 469 -12.07 -18.77 -33.91
C LYS A 469 -10.69 -18.89 -34.56
N GLU A 470 -10.63 -18.67 -35.87
CA GLU A 470 -9.36 -18.53 -36.60
C GLU A 470 -8.53 -17.38 -36.02
N GLY A 471 -7.21 -17.59 -35.88
CA GLY A 471 -6.29 -16.64 -35.22
C GLY A 471 -6.09 -16.89 -33.73
N THR A 472 -6.74 -17.92 -33.16
CA THR A 472 -6.43 -18.43 -31.82
C THR A 472 -5.26 -19.41 -31.85
N THR A 473 -4.48 -19.44 -30.76
CA THR A 473 -3.43 -20.44 -30.53
C THR A 473 -3.74 -21.20 -29.24
N PRO A 474 -4.27 -22.43 -29.31
CA PRO A 474 -4.50 -23.27 -28.13
C PRO A 474 -3.19 -23.63 -27.44
N LEU A 475 -3.10 -23.37 -26.14
CA LEU A 475 -1.92 -23.64 -25.32
C LEU A 475 -2.11 -24.83 -24.37
N MET A 476 -3.33 -25.07 -23.93
CA MET A 476 -3.69 -26.19 -23.06
C MET A 476 -5.04 -26.77 -23.42
N PHE A 477 -5.22 -28.07 -23.16
CA PHE A 477 -6.45 -28.81 -23.39
C PHE A 477 -6.91 -29.49 -22.11
N GLY A 478 -8.20 -29.39 -21.82
CA GLY A 478 -8.85 -30.12 -20.75
C GLY A 478 -9.39 -31.46 -21.25
N LEU A 479 -9.31 -32.46 -20.38
CA LEU A 479 -9.56 -33.86 -20.70
C LEU A 479 -10.56 -34.47 -19.72
N ILE A 480 -11.52 -35.20 -20.25
CA ILE A 480 -12.40 -36.10 -19.50
C ILE A 480 -12.39 -37.43 -20.24
N GLU A 481 -12.22 -38.53 -19.51
CA GLU A 481 -12.23 -39.87 -20.08
C GLU A 481 -13.51 -40.11 -20.91
N GLY A 482 -13.33 -40.55 -22.16
CA GLY A 482 -14.44 -40.82 -23.09
C GLY A 482 -15.16 -39.58 -23.63
N LYS A 483 -14.64 -38.37 -23.44
CA LYS A 483 -15.14 -37.12 -24.05
C LYS A 483 -14.10 -36.51 -24.99
N PRO A 484 -14.53 -35.70 -25.98
CA PRO A 484 -13.62 -34.87 -26.74
C PRO A 484 -12.82 -33.94 -25.83
N GLU A 485 -11.57 -33.66 -26.21
CA GLU A 485 -10.77 -32.64 -25.55
C GLU A 485 -11.32 -31.24 -25.86
N GLU A 486 -11.18 -30.32 -24.91
CA GLU A 486 -11.62 -28.93 -25.06
C GLU A 486 -10.46 -27.98 -24.78
N PRO A 487 -10.27 -26.90 -25.55
CA PRO A 487 -9.29 -25.87 -25.23
C PRO A 487 -9.55 -25.28 -23.84
N ALA A 488 -8.52 -25.35 -23.00
CA ALA A 488 -8.56 -24.88 -21.63
C ALA A 488 -7.81 -23.55 -21.43
N ALA A 489 -6.83 -23.24 -22.28
CA ALA A 489 -6.15 -21.94 -22.33
C ALA A 489 -5.64 -21.65 -23.74
N TRP A 490 -5.72 -20.40 -24.19
CA TRP A 490 -5.30 -19.98 -25.53
C TRP A 490 -4.99 -18.48 -25.59
N THR A 491 -4.27 -18.08 -26.64
CA THR A 491 -4.12 -16.68 -27.02
C THR A 491 -4.96 -16.37 -28.25
N PHE A 492 -5.30 -15.09 -28.43
CA PHE A 492 -6.00 -14.60 -29.61
C PHE A 492 -5.42 -13.27 -30.05
N LYS A 493 -5.11 -13.16 -31.35
CA LYS A 493 -4.72 -11.89 -31.97
C LYS A 493 -5.99 -11.24 -32.54
N ARG A 494 -6.41 -10.15 -31.92
CA ARG A 494 -7.62 -9.43 -32.32
C ARG A 494 -7.39 -8.61 -33.59
N ALA A 495 -8.49 -8.26 -34.26
CA ALA A 495 -8.47 -7.48 -35.50
C ALA A 495 -7.97 -6.03 -35.29
N ASP A 496 -8.15 -5.49 -34.08
CA ASP A 496 -7.67 -4.17 -33.64
C ASP A 496 -6.15 -4.13 -33.36
N GLY A 497 -5.44 -5.26 -33.52
CA GLY A 497 -4.01 -5.39 -33.21
C GLY A 497 -3.71 -5.76 -31.75
N GLY A 498 -4.72 -5.74 -30.88
CA GLY A 498 -4.63 -6.18 -29.51
C GLY A 498 -4.42 -7.69 -29.38
N ARG A 499 -3.82 -8.07 -28.25
CA ARG A 499 -3.56 -9.46 -27.89
C ARG A 499 -4.36 -9.82 -26.66
N SER A 500 -5.00 -10.98 -26.71
CA SER A 500 -5.77 -11.50 -25.60
C SER A 500 -5.22 -12.86 -25.16
N PHE A 501 -5.24 -13.09 -23.85
CA PHE A 501 -5.00 -14.40 -23.26
C PHE A 501 -6.26 -14.81 -22.50
N TYR A 502 -6.74 -16.02 -22.73
CA TYR A 502 -7.86 -16.57 -21.98
C TYR A 502 -7.49 -17.94 -21.42
N THR A 503 -7.93 -18.19 -20.19
CA THR A 503 -7.97 -19.53 -19.62
C THR A 503 -9.35 -19.80 -19.06
N SER A 504 -9.88 -20.97 -19.39
CA SER A 504 -11.10 -21.49 -18.79
C SER A 504 -10.87 -21.92 -17.35
N LEU A 505 -9.64 -21.90 -16.82
CA LEU A 505 -9.33 -22.17 -15.40
C LEU A 505 -9.54 -20.91 -14.55
N GLY A 506 -9.45 -21.04 -13.23
CA GLY A 506 -9.57 -19.91 -12.30
C GLY A 506 -10.61 -20.11 -11.19
N ASN A 507 -10.92 -21.36 -10.86
CA ASN A 507 -11.60 -21.69 -9.60
C ASN A 507 -10.61 -21.65 -8.43
N VAL A 508 -11.10 -21.48 -7.20
CA VAL A 508 -10.30 -21.52 -5.95
C VAL A 508 -9.32 -22.69 -5.89
N ASP A 509 -9.72 -23.89 -6.33
CA ASP A 509 -8.84 -25.07 -6.32
C ASP A 509 -7.74 -25.01 -7.39
N ASP A 510 -7.94 -24.29 -8.50
CA ASP A 510 -6.89 -24.04 -9.49
C ASP A 510 -5.78 -23.15 -8.90
N PHE A 511 -6.14 -22.13 -8.10
CA PHE A 511 -5.19 -21.24 -7.42
C PHE A 511 -4.30 -21.96 -6.39
N LYS A 512 -4.66 -23.19 -5.97
CA LYS A 512 -3.80 -24.03 -5.13
C LYS A 512 -2.71 -24.75 -5.92
N HIS A 513 -2.81 -24.78 -7.26
CA HIS A 513 -1.91 -25.54 -8.11
C HIS A 513 -0.81 -24.65 -8.73
N PRO A 514 0.49 -24.93 -8.49
CA PRO A 514 1.58 -24.09 -8.99
C PRO A 514 1.60 -23.88 -10.51
N SER A 515 1.20 -24.90 -11.29
CA SER A 515 1.10 -24.76 -12.75
C SER A 515 0.10 -23.70 -13.20
N PHE A 516 -1.03 -23.55 -12.48
CA PHE A 516 -2.02 -22.53 -12.82
C PHE A 516 -1.56 -21.14 -12.39
N ILE A 517 -0.97 -21.00 -11.21
CA ILE A 517 -0.34 -19.75 -10.76
C ILE A 517 0.69 -19.29 -11.82
N ARG A 518 1.59 -20.19 -12.23
CA ARG A 518 2.59 -19.91 -13.26
C ARG A 518 1.97 -19.52 -14.60
N LEU A 519 0.92 -20.24 -15.04
CA LEU A 519 0.19 -19.93 -16.27
C LEU A 519 -0.38 -18.52 -16.24
N LEU A 520 -1.04 -18.13 -15.16
CA LEU A 520 -1.68 -16.82 -15.04
C LEU A 520 -0.64 -15.69 -14.97
N VAL A 521 0.44 -15.86 -14.20
CA VAL A 521 1.56 -14.92 -14.18
C VAL A 521 2.11 -14.73 -15.59
N ASN A 522 2.50 -15.82 -16.26
CA ASN A 522 3.09 -15.73 -17.59
C ASN A 522 2.11 -15.12 -18.61
N GLY A 523 0.82 -15.41 -18.49
CA GLY A 523 -0.24 -14.83 -19.33
C GLY A 523 -0.34 -13.31 -19.18
N ILE A 524 -0.24 -12.80 -17.96
CA ILE A 524 -0.25 -11.35 -17.67
C ILE A 524 1.02 -10.67 -18.19
N TYR A 525 2.21 -11.25 -17.96
CA TYR A 525 3.47 -10.71 -18.51
C TYR A 525 3.43 -10.70 -20.05
N TRP A 526 3.02 -11.79 -20.67
CA TRP A 526 2.89 -11.87 -22.13
C TRP A 526 1.90 -10.84 -22.67
N ALA A 527 0.76 -10.66 -22.02
CA ALA A 527 -0.23 -9.65 -22.40
C ALA A 527 0.40 -8.24 -22.38
N ALA A 528 1.13 -7.92 -21.31
CA ALA A 528 1.89 -6.67 -21.16
C ALA A 528 3.05 -6.51 -22.17
N GLY A 529 3.37 -7.54 -22.96
CA GLY A 529 4.52 -7.54 -23.87
C GLY A 529 5.86 -7.73 -23.16
N MET A 530 5.82 -8.25 -21.94
CA MET A 530 6.99 -8.55 -21.11
C MET A 530 7.35 -10.04 -21.22
N GLN A 531 8.62 -10.35 -20.97
CA GLN A 531 9.03 -11.74 -20.78
C GLN A 531 8.61 -12.22 -19.40
N PRO A 532 7.98 -13.40 -19.27
CA PRO A 532 7.69 -13.98 -17.97
C PRO A 532 8.97 -14.15 -17.14
N PRO A 533 8.92 -13.91 -15.82
CA PRO A 533 10.09 -13.98 -14.97
C PRO A 533 10.57 -15.44 -14.87
N GLU A 534 11.89 -15.68 -14.87
CA GLU A 534 12.44 -17.05 -14.77
C GLU A 534 11.99 -17.75 -13.49
N GLU A 535 11.97 -17.02 -12.38
CA GLU A 535 11.48 -17.46 -11.07
C GLU A 535 10.32 -16.58 -10.59
N ILE A 536 9.35 -17.16 -9.89
CA ILE A 536 8.33 -16.41 -9.15
C ILE A 536 8.63 -16.55 -7.65
N THR A 537 8.96 -15.44 -7.00
CA THR A 537 9.06 -15.40 -5.53
C THR A 537 7.65 -15.58 -4.96
N ILE A 538 7.48 -16.56 -4.07
CA ILE A 538 6.21 -16.77 -3.36
C ILE A 538 6.38 -16.08 -2.00
N ALA A 539 5.77 -14.91 -1.81
CA ALA A 539 5.69 -14.31 -0.48
C ALA A 539 4.81 -15.21 0.42
N GLY A 540 5.33 -15.59 1.59
CA GLY A 540 4.63 -16.45 2.56
C GLY A 540 5.17 -17.87 2.66
N THR A 541 6.48 -18.06 2.51
CA THR A 541 7.17 -19.33 2.80
C THR A 541 7.84 -19.31 4.17
N VAL A 542 8.21 -20.47 4.70
CA VAL A 542 9.04 -20.58 5.92
C VAL A 542 10.36 -19.82 5.77
N GLU A 543 10.91 -19.74 4.56
CA GLU A 543 12.15 -19.01 4.30
C GLU A 543 11.97 -17.49 4.46
N ASP A 544 10.80 -16.94 4.14
CA ASP A 544 10.50 -15.52 4.40
C ASP A 544 10.52 -15.22 5.89
N TYR A 545 9.96 -16.12 6.71
CA TYR A 545 10.02 -16.02 8.15
C TYR A 545 11.46 -16.12 8.70
N ARG A 546 12.42 -16.73 7.99
CA ARG A 546 13.85 -16.70 8.39
C ARG A 546 14.55 -15.40 8.01
N ARG A 547 14.18 -14.85 6.85
CA ARG A 547 14.86 -13.69 6.26
C ARG A 547 14.30 -12.35 6.73
N HIS A 548 13.04 -12.30 7.16
CA HIS A 548 12.33 -11.03 7.36
C HIS A 548 11.42 -11.09 8.59
N TRP A 549 11.02 -9.90 9.05
CA TRP A 549 10.04 -9.77 10.12
C TRP A 549 8.64 -9.83 9.50
N MET A 550 7.86 -10.81 9.93
CA MET A 550 6.53 -11.10 9.41
C MET A 550 5.50 -10.88 10.52
N PRO A 551 4.28 -10.39 10.22
CA PRO A 551 3.23 -10.32 11.23
C PRO A 551 2.89 -11.72 11.75
N LEU A 552 2.62 -11.83 13.06
CA LEU A 552 2.16 -13.02 13.73
C LEU A 552 1.29 -12.62 14.94
N GLU A 553 0.11 -13.23 15.06
CA GLU A 553 -0.78 -12.99 16.20
C GLU A 553 -0.20 -13.53 17.51
N VAL A 554 -0.29 -12.73 18.57
CA VAL A 554 0.16 -13.05 19.91
C VAL A 554 -0.96 -12.69 20.91
N PRO A 555 -1.37 -13.61 21.79
CA PRO A 555 -0.88 -14.98 21.94
C PRO A 555 -1.37 -15.93 20.83
N GLY A 556 -0.61 -16.98 20.54
CA GLY A 556 -0.95 -17.92 19.48
C GLY A 556 0.13 -18.98 19.23
N THR A 557 -0.20 -20.00 18.42
CA THR A 557 0.82 -20.91 17.89
C THR A 557 1.45 -20.31 16.63
N TRP A 558 2.67 -20.73 16.28
CA TRP A 558 3.29 -20.30 15.01
C TRP A 558 2.49 -20.77 13.80
N ALA A 559 1.90 -21.97 13.88
CA ALA A 559 1.05 -22.50 12.82
C ALA A 559 -0.20 -21.62 12.62
N ASP A 560 -0.95 -21.34 13.68
CA ASP A 560 -2.18 -20.54 13.58
C ASP A 560 -1.86 -19.09 13.17
N GLY A 561 -0.87 -18.48 13.82
CA GLY A 561 -0.49 -17.08 13.56
C GLY A 561 0.14 -16.85 12.18
N SER A 562 0.63 -17.89 11.51
CA SER A 562 1.18 -17.82 10.15
C SER A 562 0.23 -18.34 9.07
N GLY A 563 -1.04 -18.65 9.42
CA GLY A 563 -2.00 -19.23 8.48
C GLY A 563 -1.58 -20.62 7.96
N GLY A 564 -0.83 -21.37 8.76
CA GLY A 564 -0.35 -22.71 8.48
C GLY A 564 1.02 -22.79 7.80
N VAL A 565 1.66 -21.66 7.47
CA VAL A 565 2.99 -21.64 6.82
C VAL A 565 4.05 -22.30 7.69
N LEU A 566 4.04 -22.05 8.99
CA LEU A 566 5.00 -22.58 9.97
C LEU A 566 4.50 -23.87 10.65
N THR A 567 3.62 -24.64 9.99
CA THR A 567 3.09 -25.88 10.57
C THR A 567 4.21 -26.90 10.75
N GLY A 568 4.54 -27.21 12.01
CA GLY A 568 5.58 -28.18 12.37
C GLY A 568 6.99 -27.59 12.42
N ASP A 569 7.17 -26.29 12.19
CA ASP A 569 8.43 -25.61 12.43
C ASP A 569 8.63 -25.34 13.93
N GLU A 570 9.85 -25.59 14.41
CA GLU A 570 10.32 -25.31 15.76
C GLU A 570 11.76 -24.78 15.72
N GLY A 571 12.21 -24.08 16.74
CA GLY A 571 13.60 -23.63 16.86
C GLY A 571 13.74 -22.26 17.50
N PRO A 572 14.90 -21.59 17.33
CA PRO A 572 15.06 -20.24 17.80
C PRO A 572 14.26 -19.26 16.94
N ALA A 573 13.63 -18.29 17.59
CA ALA A 573 12.83 -17.27 16.94
C ALA A 573 12.80 -15.98 17.75
N TRP A 574 12.26 -14.94 17.14
CA TRP A 574 12.08 -13.64 17.74
C TRP A 574 10.66 -13.16 17.55
N TYR A 575 10.16 -12.54 18.61
CA TYR A 575 8.97 -11.70 18.61
C TYR A 575 9.39 -10.29 18.97
N ARG A 576 8.73 -9.29 18.41
CA ARG A 576 8.82 -7.93 18.92
C ARG A 576 7.56 -7.12 18.65
N CYS A 577 7.36 -6.12 19.48
CA CYS A 577 6.33 -5.11 19.31
C CYS A 577 6.82 -3.76 19.85
N MET A 578 6.02 -2.74 19.60
CA MET A 578 6.25 -1.39 20.08
C MET A 578 5.17 -1.03 21.09
N VAL A 579 5.54 -0.30 22.14
CA VAL A 579 4.59 0.15 23.17
C VAL A 579 4.83 1.60 23.53
N ARG A 580 3.77 2.41 23.57
CA ARG A 580 3.85 3.76 24.13
C ARG A 580 3.62 3.72 25.64
N ILE A 581 4.54 4.32 26.39
CA ILE A 581 4.44 4.42 27.85
C ILE A 581 4.05 5.84 28.24
N PRO A 582 2.80 6.12 28.67
CA PRO A 582 2.39 7.47 29.05
C PRO A 582 3.21 8.11 30.17
N GLU A 583 3.34 9.44 30.11
CA GLU A 583 3.99 10.26 31.14
C GLU A 583 3.42 10.06 32.54
N LYS A 584 2.10 9.82 32.66
CA LYS A 584 1.44 9.57 33.95
C LYS A 584 1.96 8.34 34.69
N PHE A 585 2.68 7.44 34.00
CA PHE A 585 3.29 6.25 34.62
C PHE A 585 4.76 6.44 35.01
N ALA A 586 5.33 7.64 34.83
CA ALA A 586 6.64 7.98 35.38
C ALA A 586 6.70 7.66 36.89
N GLY A 587 7.83 7.12 37.37
CA GLY A 587 8.06 6.83 38.79
C GLY A 587 7.25 5.67 39.38
N HIS A 588 6.41 4.99 38.60
CA HIS A 588 5.76 3.75 39.02
C HIS A 588 6.68 2.54 38.77
N ALA A 589 6.42 1.42 39.44
CA ALA A 589 7.08 0.15 39.12
C ALA A 589 6.30 -0.59 38.01
N VAL A 590 7.01 -1.36 37.19
CA VAL A 590 6.44 -2.09 36.05
C VAL A 590 6.52 -3.60 36.23
N LYS A 591 5.47 -4.29 35.79
CA LYS A 591 5.37 -5.74 35.75
C LYS A 591 5.04 -6.15 34.32
N LEU A 592 5.90 -6.97 33.73
CA LEU A 592 5.63 -7.63 32.45
C LEU A 592 5.06 -9.02 32.71
N ALA A 593 3.98 -9.35 32.03
CA ALA A 593 3.34 -10.65 32.11
C ALA A 593 3.25 -11.25 30.70
N PHE A 594 3.83 -12.43 30.53
CA PHE A 594 3.78 -13.20 29.28
C PHE A 594 3.43 -14.65 29.60
N GLY A 595 2.51 -15.26 28.86
CA GLY A 595 2.34 -16.71 28.86
C GLY A 595 3.38 -17.32 27.93
N PHE A 596 4.28 -18.13 28.47
CA PHE A 596 5.31 -18.83 27.69
C PHE A 596 5.01 -20.34 27.68
N ARG A 597 5.11 -20.96 26.51
CA ARG A 597 5.18 -22.44 26.44
C ARG A 597 6.54 -22.93 26.95
N PRO A 598 6.69 -24.23 27.27
CA PRO A 598 7.99 -24.78 27.66
C PRO A 598 9.11 -24.42 26.69
N GLY A 599 10.22 -23.92 27.23
CA GLY A 599 11.33 -23.36 26.46
C GLY A 599 12.14 -22.32 27.24
N ARG A 600 13.25 -21.86 26.65
CA ARG A 600 14.06 -20.76 27.20
C ARG A 600 13.89 -19.49 26.38
N TYR A 601 13.87 -18.36 27.08
CA TYR A 601 13.62 -17.06 26.48
C TYR A 601 14.61 -16.00 26.92
N GLU A 602 14.74 -14.93 26.15
CA GLU A 602 15.34 -13.67 26.57
C GLU A 602 14.35 -12.53 26.33
N ILE A 603 14.13 -11.67 27.33
CA ILE A 603 13.27 -10.50 27.22
C ILE A 603 14.14 -9.25 27.14
N TRP A 604 13.88 -8.44 26.12
CA TRP A 604 14.61 -7.23 25.80
C TRP A 604 13.68 -6.02 25.85
N ILE A 605 14.15 -4.92 26.44
CA ILE A 605 13.53 -3.60 26.32
C ILE A 605 14.57 -2.64 25.77
N ASN A 606 14.23 -1.94 24.69
CA ASN A 606 15.11 -0.93 24.07
C ASN A 606 16.56 -1.42 23.90
N GLY A 607 16.73 -2.67 23.45
CA GLY A 607 18.06 -3.25 23.22
C GLY A 607 18.77 -3.81 24.46
N LYS A 608 18.16 -3.76 25.64
CA LYS A 608 18.76 -4.29 26.88
C LYS A 608 18.01 -5.53 27.34
N ILE A 609 18.76 -6.59 27.65
CA ILE A 609 18.21 -7.79 28.28
C ILE A 609 17.77 -7.43 29.71
N ILE A 610 16.51 -7.71 30.01
CA ILE A 610 15.90 -7.46 31.31
C ILE A 610 15.53 -8.75 32.06
N GLY A 611 15.56 -9.90 31.37
CA GLY A 611 15.33 -11.19 32.00
C GLY A 611 15.49 -12.37 31.03
N GLN A 612 15.72 -13.56 31.58
CA GLN A 612 15.98 -14.79 30.83
C GLN A 612 15.21 -15.96 31.48
N PRO A 613 13.89 -16.07 31.27
CA PRO A 613 13.09 -17.10 31.92
C PRO A 613 13.26 -18.46 31.21
N GLU A 614 13.14 -19.53 31.99
CA GLU A 614 13.13 -20.91 31.53
C GLU A 614 11.87 -21.59 32.05
N VAL A 615 11.09 -22.20 31.14
CA VAL A 615 9.82 -22.85 31.44
C VAL A 615 9.96 -24.34 31.17
N GLU A 616 9.83 -25.15 32.21
CA GLU A 616 9.98 -26.62 32.12
C GLU A 616 8.78 -27.29 31.40
N ALA A 617 9.04 -28.43 30.78
CA ALA A 617 8.01 -29.23 30.10
C ALA A 617 6.91 -29.68 31.08
N GLY A 618 5.64 -29.41 30.74
CA GLY A 618 4.50 -29.72 31.60
C GLY A 618 4.26 -28.72 32.74
N SER A 619 5.09 -27.69 32.86
CA SER A 619 4.85 -26.58 33.79
C SER A 619 3.71 -25.68 33.28
N THR A 620 2.91 -25.18 34.22
CA THR A 620 1.96 -24.08 34.00
C THR A 620 2.56 -22.73 34.42
N ASP A 621 3.83 -22.71 34.84
CA ASP A 621 4.44 -21.51 35.42
C ASP A 621 4.77 -20.47 34.36
N ILE A 622 4.09 -19.33 34.50
CA ILE A 622 4.40 -18.07 33.83
C ILE A 622 5.77 -17.59 34.28
N GLY A 623 6.63 -17.27 33.32
CA GLY A 623 7.75 -16.36 33.54
C GLY A 623 7.26 -14.95 33.85
N LEU A 624 6.84 -14.71 35.11
CA LEU A 624 6.55 -13.36 35.58
C LEU A 624 7.86 -12.64 35.88
N ILE A 625 8.39 -11.90 34.90
CA ILE A 625 9.57 -11.07 35.15
C ILE A 625 9.11 -9.75 35.76
N THR A 626 9.18 -9.69 37.09
CA THR A 626 9.26 -8.42 37.79
C THR A 626 10.69 -7.92 37.70
N THR A 627 10.95 -6.97 36.81
CA THR A 627 12.18 -6.17 36.90
C THR A 627 12.08 -5.29 38.14
N GLY A 628 12.59 -5.77 39.26
CA GLY A 628 12.72 -4.99 40.48
C GLY A 628 13.82 -3.94 40.32
N THR A 629 13.45 -2.72 39.93
CA THR A 629 13.81 -1.45 40.60
C THR A 629 12.73 -0.42 40.28
N SER A 630 12.54 0.53 41.18
CA SER A 630 11.34 1.35 41.42
C SER A 630 11.02 2.45 40.40
N ASP A 631 11.50 2.38 39.16
CA ASP A 631 11.23 3.43 38.17
C ASP A 631 11.08 2.89 36.74
N VAL A 632 9.87 3.02 36.18
CA VAL A 632 9.57 2.84 34.75
C VAL A 632 10.56 3.63 33.88
N ALA A 633 11.01 4.80 34.31
CA ALA A 633 11.96 5.63 33.55
C ALA A 633 13.36 5.00 33.40
N GLY A 634 13.70 4.00 34.22
CA GLY A 634 14.97 3.26 34.09
C GLY A 634 14.94 2.16 33.03
N LEU A 635 13.74 1.73 32.61
CA LEU A 635 13.53 0.64 31.65
C LEU A 635 12.94 1.16 30.33
N PHE A 636 11.97 2.06 30.43
CA PHE A 636 11.26 2.65 29.31
C PHE A 636 11.56 4.15 29.22
N GLU A 637 11.61 4.66 27.99
CA GLU A 637 11.52 6.08 27.69
C GLU A 637 10.06 6.51 27.83
N VAL A 638 9.76 7.13 28.97
CA VAL A 638 8.41 7.61 29.31
C VAL A 638 8.01 8.76 28.37
N GLY A 639 6.77 8.73 27.87
CA GLY A 639 6.23 9.64 26.86
C GLY A 639 6.50 9.18 25.42
N GLU A 640 7.43 8.25 25.22
CA GLU A 640 7.88 7.79 23.91
C GLU A 640 7.41 6.36 23.58
N VAL A 641 7.67 5.96 22.33
CA VAL A 641 7.47 4.58 21.85
C VAL A 641 8.71 3.76 22.18
N ASN A 642 8.50 2.59 22.78
CA ASN A 642 9.53 1.70 23.26
C ASN A 642 9.47 0.35 22.53
N LEU A 643 10.61 -0.32 22.38
CA LEU A 643 10.71 -1.67 21.83
C LEU A 643 10.63 -2.71 22.94
N ILE A 644 9.73 -3.68 22.80
CA ILE A 644 9.76 -4.95 23.54
C ILE A 644 10.12 -6.05 22.53
N ALA A 645 11.16 -6.83 22.81
CA ALA A 645 11.52 -7.99 22.01
C ALA A 645 11.70 -9.23 22.90
N ILE A 646 11.24 -10.37 22.39
CA ILE A 646 11.34 -11.66 23.06
C ILE A 646 12.03 -12.61 22.11
N ARG A 647 13.17 -13.13 22.54
CA ARG A 647 13.87 -14.20 21.84
C ARG A 647 13.47 -15.54 22.44
N VAL A 648 13.06 -16.47 21.60
CA VAL A 648 12.94 -17.89 21.92
C VAL A 648 14.26 -18.56 21.56
N LEU A 649 14.87 -19.25 22.52
CA LEU A 649 16.16 -19.92 22.31
C LEU A 649 15.98 -21.37 21.86
N ASP A 650 15.01 -22.09 22.43
CA ASP A 650 14.73 -23.49 22.12
C ASP A 650 13.34 -23.94 22.60
N GLY A 651 12.48 -24.31 21.64
CA GLY A 651 11.14 -24.78 21.92
C GLY A 651 10.24 -23.68 22.51
N GLY A 652 8.98 -23.64 22.08
CA GLY A 652 7.98 -22.76 22.68
C GLY A 652 7.51 -21.58 21.82
N SER A 653 6.37 -21.03 22.22
CA SER A 653 5.68 -19.88 21.63
C SER A 653 5.06 -19.06 22.76
N ILE A 654 4.62 -17.84 22.46
CA ILE A 654 3.85 -17.02 23.40
C ILE A 654 2.38 -17.47 23.36
N ALA A 655 1.79 -17.81 24.51
CA ALA A 655 0.47 -18.43 24.62
C ALA A 655 -0.47 -17.70 25.61
N ASP A 656 -1.76 -18.02 25.52
CA ASP A 656 -2.81 -17.51 26.42
C ASP A 656 -2.69 -18.04 27.86
N TRP A 657 -3.23 -17.28 28.81
CA TRP A 657 -3.26 -17.60 30.24
C TRP A 657 -4.69 -17.94 30.74
N PRO A 658 -4.94 -18.98 31.55
CA PRO A 658 -6.31 -19.36 31.91
C PRO A 658 -7.09 -18.41 32.85
N GLU A 659 -6.43 -17.58 33.68
CA GLU A 659 -7.10 -16.82 34.77
C GLU A 659 -7.18 -15.28 34.56
N ASP A 660 -6.35 -14.72 33.67
CA ASP A 660 -6.32 -13.30 33.23
C ASP A 660 -5.52 -13.23 31.90
N PRO A 661 -6.17 -13.53 30.75
CA PRO A 661 -5.54 -13.92 29.49
C PRO A 661 -5.14 -12.69 28.67
N THR A 662 -3.96 -12.12 28.84
CA THR A 662 -3.29 -11.35 27.77
C THR A 662 -1.83 -11.07 28.15
N PRO A 663 -0.85 -11.25 27.23
CA PRO A 663 0.45 -10.60 27.34
C PRO A 663 0.25 -9.12 27.68
N GLY A 664 1.00 -8.57 28.63
CA GLY A 664 0.67 -7.22 29.11
C GLY A 664 1.69 -6.57 30.03
N ILE A 665 1.53 -5.26 30.19
CA ILE A 665 2.27 -4.41 31.11
C ILE A 665 1.33 -3.93 32.22
N ALA A 666 1.68 -4.15 33.48
CA ALA A 666 0.96 -3.60 34.62
C ALA A 666 1.86 -2.63 35.40
N PHE A 667 1.32 -1.45 35.72
CA PHE A 667 2.00 -0.43 36.51
C PHE A 667 1.49 -0.49 37.96
N VAL A 668 2.39 -0.48 38.94
CA VAL A 668 2.06 -0.54 40.38
C VAL A 668 2.75 0.58 41.15
N ARG A 669 2.13 1.05 42.24
CA ARG A 669 2.74 2.09 43.08
C ARG A 669 3.98 1.56 43.79
N THR A 670 5.04 2.36 43.78
CA THR A 670 6.30 2.08 44.48
C THR A 670 6.05 1.86 45.98
N GLY A 671 6.47 0.72 46.52
CA GLY A 671 6.30 0.35 47.93
C GLY A 671 5.06 -0.49 48.27
N GLN A 672 4.17 -0.78 47.30
CA GLN A 672 3.12 -1.79 47.48
C GLN A 672 3.60 -3.19 47.05
N THR A 673 3.04 -4.25 47.66
CA THR A 673 3.36 -5.63 47.26
C THR A 673 2.84 -5.91 45.84
N PHE A 674 3.51 -6.79 45.09
CA PHE A 674 3.17 -7.17 43.72
C PHE A 674 1.80 -7.86 43.54
N ARG A 675 1.01 -7.98 44.62
CA ARG A 675 -0.38 -8.45 44.66
C ARG A 675 -1.40 -7.31 44.84
N GLY A 676 -0.96 -6.06 44.94
CA GLY A 676 -1.83 -4.89 45.00
C GLY A 676 -2.47 -4.52 43.66
N PRO A 677 -3.53 -3.69 43.65
CA PRO A 677 -4.18 -3.25 42.43
C PRO A 677 -3.22 -2.42 41.55
N ALA A 678 -3.18 -2.71 40.25
CA ALA A 678 -2.42 -1.92 39.28
C ALA A 678 -3.02 -0.52 39.14
N VAL A 679 -2.17 0.50 38.98
CA VAL A 679 -2.61 1.87 38.65
C VAL A 679 -2.87 2.07 37.16
N GLY A 680 -2.46 1.10 36.33
CA GLY A 680 -2.70 1.08 34.90
C GLY A 680 -2.25 -0.25 34.29
N ARG A 681 -2.85 -0.60 33.15
CA ARG A 681 -2.48 -1.78 32.36
C ARG A 681 -2.43 -1.44 30.88
N ILE A 682 -1.54 -2.08 30.15
CA ILE A 682 -1.48 -2.09 28.69
C ILE A 682 -1.55 -3.55 28.27
N SER A 683 -2.57 -3.91 27.49
CA SER A 683 -2.60 -5.21 26.82
C SER A 683 -1.61 -5.20 25.66
N LEU A 684 -0.85 -6.27 25.53
CA LEU A 684 0.05 -6.55 24.41
C LEU A 684 -0.46 -7.72 23.56
N ALA A 685 -1.74 -8.07 23.66
CA ALA A 685 -2.35 -9.05 22.75
C ALA A 685 -2.75 -8.38 21.43
N GLY A 686 -2.35 -8.99 20.32
CA GLY A 686 -2.58 -8.53 18.96
C GLY A 686 -1.41 -8.95 18.05
N THR A 687 -1.26 -8.24 16.94
CA THR A 687 -0.22 -8.52 15.95
C THR A 687 1.16 -8.12 16.47
N TRP A 688 2.10 -9.05 16.45
CA TRP A 688 3.52 -8.80 16.71
C TRP A 688 4.33 -9.07 15.44
N GLN A 689 5.55 -8.53 15.39
CA GLN A 689 6.52 -8.89 14.36
C GLN A 689 7.27 -10.14 14.80
N PHE A 690 7.37 -11.14 13.91
CA PHE A 690 7.96 -12.45 14.18
C PHE A 690 9.02 -12.81 13.14
N ARG A 691 10.10 -13.45 13.58
CA ARG A 691 11.17 -13.93 12.70
C ARG A 691 11.84 -15.19 13.25
N LEU A 692 12.00 -16.20 12.41
CA LEU A 692 12.80 -17.39 12.71
C LEU A 692 14.30 -17.06 12.66
N GLY A 693 15.05 -17.61 13.59
CA GLY A 693 16.50 -17.43 13.69
C GLY A 693 16.95 -16.98 15.08
N ASN A 694 18.27 -16.84 15.23
CA ASN A 694 18.90 -16.70 16.54
C ASN A 694 19.90 -15.53 16.62
N ASP A 695 19.74 -14.49 15.80
CA ASP A 695 20.68 -13.37 15.80
C ASP A 695 20.35 -12.38 16.95
N PRO A 696 21.26 -12.17 17.92
CA PRO A 696 21.04 -11.25 19.04
C PRO A 696 20.87 -9.78 18.62
N SER A 697 21.33 -9.37 17.44
CA SER A 697 21.14 -8.00 16.95
C SER A 697 19.67 -7.63 16.72
N TRP A 698 18.78 -8.62 16.65
CA TRP A 698 17.35 -8.42 16.46
C TRP A 698 16.61 -7.93 17.72
N GLY A 699 17.28 -7.90 18.87
CA GLY A 699 16.78 -7.26 20.08
C GLY A 699 16.85 -5.73 20.07
N THR A 700 17.42 -5.13 19.03
CA THR A 700 17.49 -3.67 18.81
C THR A 700 16.77 -3.28 17.51
N LEU A 701 16.55 -1.98 17.31
CA LEU A 701 16.09 -1.41 16.05
C LEU A 701 17.17 -0.48 15.48
N PRO A 702 17.32 -0.41 14.14
CA PRO A 702 18.25 0.53 13.50
C PRO A 702 17.79 1.99 13.60
N LEU A 703 16.49 2.20 13.82
CA LEU A 703 15.87 3.52 14.04
C LEU A 703 15.18 3.57 15.42
N PRO A 704 14.95 4.76 15.98
CA PRO A 704 14.06 4.93 17.12
C PRO A 704 12.70 4.24 16.89
N PRO A 705 12.12 3.56 17.90
CA PRO A 705 10.93 2.72 17.72
C PRO A 705 9.74 3.43 17.07
N LYS A 706 9.56 4.74 17.29
CA LYS A 706 8.48 5.53 16.68
C LYS A 706 8.52 5.59 15.14
N PHE A 707 9.69 5.40 14.53
CA PHE A 707 9.85 5.36 13.07
C PHE A 707 9.72 3.94 12.53
N ALA A 708 10.10 2.93 13.32
CA ALA A 708 10.03 1.53 12.91
C ALA A 708 8.67 0.85 13.21
N ALA A 709 7.83 1.47 14.05
CA ALA A 709 6.53 0.94 14.46
C ALA A 709 5.58 0.83 13.28
N SER A 710 5.16 -0.39 12.94
CA SER A 710 3.94 -0.59 12.17
C SER A 710 2.73 -0.35 13.06
N THR A 711 1.64 0.19 12.51
CA THR A 711 0.47 0.60 13.30
C THR A 711 -0.20 -0.57 14.03
N ASP A 712 -0.14 -1.75 13.42
CA ASP A 712 -0.68 -3.01 13.92
C ASP A 712 0.17 -3.66 15.01
N SER A 713 1.46 -3.30 15.11
CA SER A 713 2.36 -3.79 16.17
C SER A 713 2.67 -2.75 17.25
N LEU A 714 1.89 -1.67 17.32
CA LEU A 714 2.00 -0.64 18.35
C LEU A 714 0.86 -0.77 19.37
N PHE A 715 1.24 -0.94 20.63
CA PHE A 715 0.33 -1.04 21.77
C PHE A 715 0.32 0.26 22.58
N GLU A 716 -0.88 0.73 22.92
CA GLU A 716 -1.10 1.92 23.73
C GLU A 716 -2.12 1.62 24.83
N PRO A 717 -2.06 2.28 26.00
CA PRO A 717 -3.05 2.08 27.05
C PRO A 717 -4.42 2.54 26.58
N THR A 718 -5.42 1.68 26.76
CA THR A 718 -6.82 2.04 26.54
C THR A 718 -7.18 3.23 27.42
N THR A 719 -7.66 4.31 26.83
CA THR A 719 -8.22 5.47 27.54
C THR A 719 -9.52 5.05 28.23
N ASN A 720 -9.42 4.54 29.45
CA ASN A 720 -10.52 4.46 30.40
C ASN A 720 -10.24 5.36 31.60
#